data_AF-A0A534T2N6-F1
#
_entry.id   AF-A0A534T2N6-F1
#
_cell.length_a   1.000
_cell.length_b   1.000
_cell.length_c   1.000
_cell.angle_alpha   90.00
_cell.angle_beta   90.00
_cell.angle_gamma   90.00
#
_symmetry.space_group_name_H-M   'P 1'
#
loop_
_entity.id
_entity.type
_entity.pdbx_description
1 polymer ?
#
loop_
_entity_poly.entity_id
_entity_poly.type
_entity_poly.pdbx_seq_one_letter_code
_entity_poly.pdbx_strand_id
1 'polypeptide(L)'
;MKRLLAIALGAVCLIALVARIHAGPGQPFGGDDTGCVPDSTDHLRCANTVTRAFSSLVSSVIRCHRRQAMARMKGQTFDEESCEEATPSSGGRSAEEKFNARISRIAPHCSAAQIAGANSLRDTLLASKTNPNSLDALNGTVYCDSATGSMIDASGDDAGWVPASTNFARCENMVGSNLGRLVSQVIRCHSVFAKNNFLAKPFDEESCENVAQGRYNSAADKLTAMGICPLCQSNANQKATGSSVITQFDNANASMYPCPASTTTTTTTTTSSTSSTTSTTSTTLLPGSTTTTLPLPTTTTTSTSTTTSTLGCTCAGGTPSQMTFTTGLRTGACGHLASDTNPNFFTLQCAGLYVGGAGVGVPLPFAIPTNSTTVTNVTACAGTSLTLSGTTPAEAGNNRCSGGSNHNGSCTTNADCPGGKCNFLICTNAGCLFGPPLPLPNGAHLNAATSTCVINTITGNGSGTGDCNAGTITNYSLPLSSDIFLAGDLLAMRCVGGTTPGATCAAGGGCGTVAPGSCPGGTCVNDNGRCTDNGAACCSDADCNTGAGATCETGACSGGTNNGNGCITSADCPGGGQCRTFIQPCPICEPTSHKCNGGPNDALACTPVSTPDDGDYPTSHECPPNTSLSIGALPIALHNDTGTISLTAQNKTDQNNVFCGYCKNKFTNAFRNPFVACNTNTDCASFTGFTSCGQRTSGAFSSADIARTIYETGLPAGPLTTGGPAVHQILVSIFCIPPTFSPAVDAAADLPGPGAVAFDGSVVMTP
;
A
#
# COMPACT_ATOMS: atom_id res chain seq x y z
N MET A 1 25.68 -46.44 -48.76
CA MET A 1 27.04 -46.88 -48.36
C MET A 1 27.65 -45.83 -47.45
N LYS A 2 28.00 -46.23 -46.21
CA LYS A 2 28.89 -45.59 -45.21
C LYS A 2 28.47 -44.22 -44.66
N ARG A 3 28.51 -43.92 -43.36
CA ARG A 3 28.82 -44.62 -42.09
C ARG A 3 28.52 -43.58 -40.96
N LEU A 4 27.91 -44.01 -39.85
CA LEU A 4 28.31 -43.82 -38.42
C LEU A 4 28.74 -42.41 -37.92
N LEU A 5 28.52 -41.91 -36.69
CA LEU A 5 27.87 -42.32 -35.43
C LEU A 5 28.22 -41.23 -34.37
N ALA A 6 27.29 -40.78 -33.51
CA ALA A 6 27.40 -40.68 -32.03
C ALA A 6 26.20 -39.87 -31.49
N ILE A 7 25.21 -40.39 -30.75
CA ILE A 7 25.11 -41.00 -29.40
C ILE A 7 25.45 -40.05 -28.23
N ALA A 8 24.40 -39.61 -27.52
CA ALA A 8 24.26 -39.62 -26.05
C ALA A 8 22.74 -39.52 -25.73
N LEU A 9 22.05 -40.62 -25.40
CA LEU A 9 21.59 -40.99 -24.04
C LEU A 9 21.03 -39.77 -23.27
N GLY A 10 19.72 -39.62 -23.03
CA GLY A 10 18.77 -40.60 -22.53
C GLY A 10 18.37 -40.20 -21.11
N ALA A 11 17.38 -39.30 -20.96
CA ALA A 11 16.68 -39.06 -19.71
C ALA A 11 15.17 -39.16 -20.00
N VAL A 12 14.60 -40.30 -19.63
CA VAL A 12 13.15 -40.50 -19.58
C VAL A 12 12.59 -39.53 -18.55
N CYS A 13 11.89 -38.51 -19.03
CA CYS A 13 11.15 -37.57 -18.20
C CYS A 13 9.98 -38.32 -17.57
N LEU A 14 10.16 -38.75 -16.32
CA LEU A 14 9.06 -39.15 -15.44
C LEU A 14 8.31 -37.87 -15.09
N ILE A 15 7.24 -37.60 -15.85
CA ILE A 15 6.27 -36.54 -15.56
C ILE A 15 5.60 -36.91 -14.24
N ALA A 16 6.12 -36.37 -13.13
CA ALA A 16 5.37 -36.31 -11.89
C ALA A 16 4.16 -35.41 -12.15
N LEU A 17 2.96 -35.99 -12.14
CA LEU A 17 1.69 -35.27 -12.12
C LEU A 17 1.67 -34.41 -10.85
N VAL A 18 2.10 -33.17 -10.98
CA VAL A 18 1.84 -32.08 -10.03
C VAL A 18 0.33 -31.88 -10.02
N ALA A 19 -0.34 -32.34 -8.98
CA ALA A 19 -1.72 -31.95 -8.72
C ALA A 19 -1.71 -30.46 -8.34
N ARG A 20 -1.88 -29.57 -9.33
CA ARG A 20 -2.19 -28.16 -9.09
C ARG A 20 -3.46 -28.14 -8.22
N ILE A 21 -3.39 -27.55 -7.01
CA ILE A 21 -4.58 -27.30 -6.21
C ILE A 21 -5.30 -26.14 -6.90
N HIS A 22 -6.31 -26.46 -7.70
CA HIS A 22 -7.18 -25.47 -8.34
C HIS A 22 -8.02 -24.79 -7.27
N ALA A 23 -8.25 -23.49 -7.40
CA ALA A 23 -9.21 -22.80 -6.57
C ALA A 23 -10.58 -23.45 -6.78
N GLY A 24 -11.20 -23.92 -5.70
CA GLY A 24 -12.55 -24.50 -5.75
C GLY A 24 -13.63 -23.43 -5.86
N PRO A 25 -14.89 -23.79 -6.14
CA PRO A 25 -16.02 -22.86 -6.10
C PRO A 25 -16.03 -22.03 -4.79
N GLY A 26 -16.13 -20.70 -4.93
CA GLY A 26 -16.12 -19.74 -3.83
C GLY A 26 -14.73 -19.40 -3.28
N GLN A 27 -13.65 -20.00 -3.79
CA GLN A 27 -12.27 -19.69 -3.38
C GLN A 27 -11.66 -18.59 -4.25
N PRO A 28 -10.73 -17.78 -3.71
CA PRO A 28 -9.96 -16.82 -4.51
C PRO A 28 -9.23 -17.53 -5.66
N PHE A 29 -9.15 -16.90 -6.82
CA PHE A 29 -8.44 -17.45 -7.98
C PHE A 29 -6.96 -17.75 -7.69
N GLY A 30 -6.33 -16.90 -6.87
CA GLY A 30 -4.88 -16.93 -6.63
C GLY A 30 -4.10 -16.39 -7.83
N GLY A 31 -2.85 -15.95 -7.62
CA GLY A 31 -2.09 -15.23 -8.65
C GLY A 31 -2.26 -13.71 -8.54
N ASP A 32 -2.10 -13.00 -9.65
CA ASP A 32 -2.38 -11.57 -9.85
C ASP A 32 -3.86 -11.29 -10.24
N ASP A 33 -4.60 -12.33 -10.63
CA ASP A 33 -6.05 -12.31 -10.83
C ASP A 33 -6.83 -11.99 -9.54
N THR A 34 -7.48 -10.83 -9.51
CA THR A 34 -8.38 -10.47 -8.40
C THR A 34 -9.70 -11.25 -8.46
N GLY A 35 -10.32 -11.56 -7.31
CA GLY A 35 -11.64 -12.18 -7.23
C GLY A 35 -11.65 -13.67 -6.90
N CYS A 36 -12.82 -14.29 -7.00
CA CYS A 36 -13.08 -15.67 -6.59
C CYS A 36 -13.76 -16.50 -7.68
N VAL A 37 -13.42 -17.78 -7.72
CA VAL A 37 -14.14 -18.78 -8.52
C VAL A 37 -15.62 -18.74 -8.15
N PRO A 38 -16.55 -18.71 -9.13
CA PRO A 38 -17.98 -18.75 -8.83
C PRO A 38 -18.33 -19.94 -7.93
N ASP A 39 -19.14 -19.73 -6.91
CA ASP A 39 -19.53 -20.74 -5.90
C ASP A 39 -20.72 -21.61 -6.35
N SER A 40 -21.44 -21.20 -7.39
CA SER A 40 -22.61 -21.92 -7.92
C SER A 40 -22.66 -21.91 -9.45
N THR A 41 -23.45 -22.83 -10.03
CA THR A 41 -23.68 -22.88 -11.48
C THR A 41 -24.40 -21.62 -11.99
N ASP A 42 -25.27 -21.02 -11.17
CA ASP A 42 -25.95 -19.77 -11.51
C ASP A 42 -24.97 -18.61 -11.52
N HIS A 43 -24.13 -18.47 -10.48
CA HIS A 43 -23.11 -17.42 -10.44
C HIS A 43 -22.06 -17.58 -11.55
N LEU A 44 -21.70 -18.82 -11.93
CA LEU A 44 -20.85 -19.07 -13.10
C LEU A 44 -21.54 -18.66 -14.41
N ARG A 45 -22.85 -18.93 -14.55
CA ARG A 45 -23.64 -18.52 -15.72
C ARG A 45 -23.75 -16.99 -15.79
N CYS A 46 -23.95 -16.34 -14.65
CA CYS A 46 -23.94 -14.89 -14.52
C CYS A 46 -22.60 -14.30 -14.98
N ALA A 47 -21.49 -14.71 -14.38
CA ALA A 47 -20.16 -14.20 -14.69
C ALA A 47 -19.78 -14.39 -16.18
N ASN A 48 -20.10 -15.55 -16.76
CA ASN A 48 -19.90 -15.79 -18.20
C ASN A 48 -20.75 -14.89 -19.12
N THR A 49 -21.90 -14.41 -18.63
CA THR A 49 -22.75 -13.48 -19.37
C THR A 49 -22.24 -12.05 -19.22
N VAL A 50 -21.81 -11.68 -18.01
CA VAL A 50 -21.22 -10.38 -17.65
C VAL A 50 -19.93 -10.13 -18.44
N THR A 51 -18.98 -11.08 -18.44
CA THR A 51 -17.74 -11.01 -19.23
C THR A 51 -18.00 -10.75 -20.72
N ARG A 52 -18.94 -11.47 -21.33
CA ARG A 52 -19.35 -11.25 -22.74
C ARG A 52 -20.01 -9.89 -22.96
N ALA A 53 -20.74 -9.39 -21.97
CA ALA A 53 -21.32 -8.05 -22.01
C ALA A 53 -20.21 -7.00 -22.00
N PHE A 54 -19.17 -7.15 -21.17
CA PHE A 54 -18.01 -6.25 -21.15
C PHE A 54 -17.20 -6.27 -22.45
N SER A 55 -16.90 -7.45 -23.02
CA SER A 55 -16.22 -7.50 -24.33
C SER A 55 -17.01 -6.78 -25.42
N SER A 56 -18.35 -6.83 -25.33
CA SER A 56 -19.25 -6.13 -26.25
C SER A 56 -19.32 -4.63 -25.98
N LEU A 57 -19.27 -4.21 -24.72
CA LEU A 57 -19.27 -2.81 -24.27
C LEU A 57 -18.02 -2.10 -24.80
N VAL A 58 -16.83 -2.61 -24.44
CA VAL A 58 -15.52 -2.06 -24.86
C VAL A 58 -15.43 -1.98 -26.39
N SER A 59 -15.82 -3.05 -27.09
CA SER A 59 -15.82 -3.04 -28.57
C SER A 59 -16.84 -2.07 -29.18
N SER A 60 -17.89 -1.71 -28.47
CA SER A 60 -18.91 -0.77 -28.95
C SER A 60 -18.46 0.67 -28.76
N VAL A 61 -17.95 1.01 -27.58
CA VAL A 61 -17.34 2.31 -27.25
C VAL A 61 -16.19 2.64 -28.21
N ILE A 62 -15.21 1.73 -28.38
CA ILE A 62 -14.13 1.92 -29.37
C ILE A 62 -14.67 2.18 -30.80
N ARG A 63 -15.84 1.64 -31.15
CA ARG A 63 -16.48 1.92 -32.46
C ARG A 63 -17.19 3.28 -32.50
N CYS A 64 -17.69 3.77 -31.37
CA CYS A 64 -18.29 5.09 -31.21
C CYS A 64 -17.19 6.16 -31.34
N HIS A 65 -16.11 6.09 -30.53
CA HIS A 65 -14.89 6.90 -30.69
C HIS A 65 -14.35 6.91 -32.13
N ARG A 66 -14.27 5.74 -32.76
CA ARG A 66 -13.85 5.64 -34.18
C ARG A 66 -14.74 6.43 -35.13
N ARG A 67 -16.06 6.38 -34.93
CA ARG A 67 -17.01 7.11 -35.78
C ARG A 67 -16.90 8.61 -35.54
N GLN A 68 -16.70 9.02 -34.29
CA GLN A 68 -16.49 10.40 -33.89
C GLN A 68 -15.25 10.97 -34.57
N ALA A 69 -14.08 10.32 -34.41
CA ALA A 69 -12.84 10.73 -35.05
C ALA A 69 -12.98 10.88 -36.57
N MET A 70 -13.62 9.89 -37.22
CA MET A 70 -13.80 9.89 -38.68
C MET A 70 -14.85 10.90 -39.17
N ALA A 71 -15.85 11.24 -38.35
CA ALA A 71 -16.82 12.30 -38.64
C ALA A 71 -16.13 13.67 -38.56
N ARG A 72 -15.35 13.90 -37.49
CA ARG A 72 -14.56 15.12 -37.31
C ARG A 72 -13.57 15.35 -38.44
N MET A 73 -12.85 14.31 -38.89
CA MET A 73 -11.98 14.39 -40.07
C MET A 73 -12.70 14.83 -41.36
N LYS A 74 -14.00 14.56 -41.47
CA LYS A 74 -14.83 14.95 -42.62
C LYS A 74 -15.58 16.27 -42.42
N GLY A 75 -15.33 16.98 -41.31
CA GLY A 75 -16.10 18.17 -40.93
C GLY A 75 -17.57 17.89 -40.59
N GLN A 76 -17.89 16.64 -40.21
CA GLN A 76 -19.22 16.21 -39.81
C GLN A 76 -19.30 16.12 -38.28
N THR A 77 -20.51 16.26 -37.74
CA THR A 77 -20.79 15.97 -36.33
C THR A 77 -21.26 14.53 -36.17
N PHE A 78 -20.93 13.93 -35.04
CA PHE A 78 -21.41 12.62 -34.61
C PHE A 78 -21.75 12.73 -33.14
N ASP A 79 -22.96 12.29 -32.78
CA ASP A 79 -23.43 12.20 -31.41
C ASP A 79 -22.88 10.89 -30.83
N GLU A 80 -21.66 10.97 -30.30
CA GLU A 80 -20.94 9.85 -29.72
C GLU A 80 -21.53 9.51 -28.33
N GLU A 81 -21.87 10.51 -27.53
CA GLU A 81 -22.54 10.36 -26.23
C GLU A 81 -23.74 9.41 -26.30
N SER A 82 -24.61 9.60 -27.30
CA SER A 82 -25.79 8.73 -27.51
C SER A 82 -25.45 7.35 -28.10
N CYS A 83 -24.22 7.16 -28.57
CA CYS A 83 -23.66 5.88 -29.01
C CYS A 83 -23.14 5.07 -27.81
N GLU A 84 -22.63 5.74 -26.77
CA GLU A 84 -21.97 5.14 -25.62
C GLU A 84 -22.91 4.99 -24.43
N GLU A 85 -23.57 6.08 -24.07
CA GLU A 85 -24.39 6.22 -22.86
C GLU A 85 -25.90 6.31 -23.15
N ALA A 86 -26.71 6.06 -22.13
CA ALA A 86 -28.15 6.23 -22.21
C ALA A 86 -28.55 7.71 -22.24
N THR A 87 -28.95 8.21 -23.41
CA THR A 87 -29.43 9.58 -23.61
C THR A 87 -30.86 9.59 -24.17
N PRO A 88 -31.56 10.75 -24.17
CA PRO A 88 -32.85 10.85 -24.84
C PRO A 88 -32.80 10.53 -26.35
N SER A 89 -31.63 10.67 -26.99
CA SER A 89 -31.38 10.45 -28.41
C SER A 89 -30.85 9.05 -28.75
N SER A 90 -30.37 8.27 -27.78
CA SER A 90 -29.80 6.94 -28.01
C SER A 90 -30.84 5.90 -28.46
N GLY A 91 -32.10 6.07 -28.05
CA GLY A 91 -33.23 5.25 -28.47
C GLY A 91 -33.10 3.76 -28.12
N GLY A 92 -32.48 3.42 -26.98
CA GLY A 92 -32.30 2.02 -26.54
C GLY A 92 -31.15 1.30 -27.25
N ARG A 93 -30.25 2.02 -27.92
CA ARG A 93 -29.20 1.45 -28.79
C ARG A 93 -27.79 1.80 -28.36
N SER A 94 -27.58 2.56 -27.28
CA SER A 94 -26.22 2.86 -26.81
C SER A 94 -25.49 1.61 -26.30
N ALA A 95 -24.20 1.74 -26.06
CA ALA A 95 -23.38 0.66 -25.53
C ALA A 95 -23.80 0.30 -24.10
N GLU A 96 -24.05 1.31 -23.26
CA GLU A 96 -24.55 1.19 -21.90
C GLU A 96 -25.93 0.53 -21.85
N GLU A 97 -26.90 0.98 -22.66
CA GLU A 97 -28.26 0.42 -22.67
C GLU A 97 -28.25 -1.07 -23.05
N LYS A 98 -27.41 -1.45 -24.01
CA LYS A 98 -27.23 -2.86 -24.41
C LYS A 98 -26.57 -3.70 -23.31
N PHE A 99 -25.64 -3.11 -22.57
CA PHE A 99 -25.02 -3.76 -21.42
C PHE A 99 -26.07 -3.96 -20.32
N ASN A 100 -26.77 -2.89 -19.93
CA ASN A 100 -27.82 -2.89 -18.90
C ASN A 100 -28.91 -3.90 -19.23
N ALA A 101 -29.40 -3.95 -20.48
CA ALA A 101 -30.39 -4.93 -20.91
C ALA A 101 -29.91 -6.38 -20.79
N ARG A 102 -28.59 -6.65 -20.94
CA ARG A 102 -28.02 -7.97 -20.71
C ARG A 102 -27.93 -8.29 -19.22
N ILE A 103 -27.50 -7.33 -18.40
CA ILE A 103 -27.41 -7.47 -16.94
C ILE A 103 -28.79 -7.72 -16.34
N SER A 104 -29.81 -6.94 -16.70
CA SER A 104 -31.19 -7.14 -16.22
C SER A 104 -31.75 -8.51 -16.59
N ARG A 105 -31.40 -9.05 -17.76
CA ARG A 105 -31.87 -10.38 -18.19
C ARG A 105 -31.21 -11.52 -17.41
N ILE A 106 -29.97 -11.35 -16.97
CA ILE A 106 -29.23 -12.39 -16.23
C ILE A 106 -29.33 -12.22 -14.71
N ALA A 107 -29.80 -11.07 -14.22
CA ALA A 107 -29.93 -10.75 -12.79
C ALA A 107 -30.57 -11.85 -11.91
N PRO A 108 -31.61 -12.60 -12.35
CA PRO A 108 -32.16 -13.69 -11.55
C PRO A 108 -31.18 -14.84 -11.24
N HIS A 109 -30.07 -14.92 -11.97
CA HIS A 109 -29.02 -15.93 -11.81
C HIS A 109 -27.73 -15.35 -11.21
N CYS A 110 -27.73 -14.09 -10.79
CA CYS A 110 -26.56 -13.38 -10.29
C CYS A 110 -26.67 -13.12 -8.78
N SER A 111 -25.54 -13.08 -8.09
CA SER A 111 -25.48 -12.50 -6.75
C SER A 111 -25.59 -10.97 -6.80
N ALA A 112 -26.00 -10.35 -5.69
CA ALA A 112 -26.02 -8.89 -5.57
C ALA A 112 -24.63 -8.27 -5.80
N ALA A 113 -23.57 -8.95 -5.33
CA ALA A 113 -22.19 -8.53 -5.54
C ALA A 113 -21.79 -8.59 -7.03
N GLN A 114 -22.23 -9.61 -7.78
CA GLN A 114 -21.94 -9.71 -9.21
C GLN A 114 -22.59 -8.60 -10.02
N ILE A 115 -23.83 -8.22 -9.68
CA ILE A 115 -24.52 -7.11 -10.33
C ILE A 115 -23.87 -5.77 -9.95
N ALA A 116 -23.54 -5.58 -8.67
CA ALA A 116 -22.86 -4.36 -8.21
C ALA A 116 -21.48 -4.19 -8.84
N GLY A 117 -20.66 -5.25 -8.89
CA GLY A 117 -19.36 -5.23 -9.54
C GLY A 117 -19.45 -4.98 -11.04
N ALA A 118 -20.41 -5.62 -11.73
CA ALA A 118 -20.64 -5.40 -13.15
C ALA A 118 -21.05 -3.94 -13.46
N ASN A 119 -21.88 -3.32 -12.61
CA ASN A 119 -22.25 -1.92 -12.77
C ASN A 119 -21.08 -0.98 -12.46
N SER A 120 -20.32 -1.24 -11.39
CA SER A 120 -19.18 -0.41 -11.00
C SER A 120 -18.07 -0.37 -12.05
N LEU A 121 -17.75 -1.51 -12.67
CA LEU A 121 -16.77 -1.55 -13.76
C LEU A 121 -17.31 -0.91 -15.04
N ARG A 122 -18.61 -1.07 -15.35
CA ARG A 122 -19.24 -0.33 -16.45
C ARG A 122 -19.08 1.17 -16.24
N ASP A 123 -19.42 1.66 -15.05
CA ASP A 123 -19.36 3.09 -14.72
C ASP A 123 -17.92 3.62 -14.75
N THR A 124 -16.94 2.79 -14.39
CA THR A 124 -15.51 3.15 -14.52
C THR A 124 -15.08 3.23 -15.99
N LEU A 125 -15.50 2.27 -16.81
CA LEU A 125 -15.12 2.21 -18.22
C LEU A 125 -15.80 3.29 -19.06
N LEU A 126 -17.00 3.74 -18.67
CA LEU A 126 -17.75 4.84 -19.30
C LEU A 126 -17.56 6.18 -18.59
N ALA A 127 -16.67 6.28 -17.60
CA ALA A 127 -16.40 7.57 -16.98
C ALA A 127 -15.72 8.51 -17.98
N SER A 128 -15.79 9.82 -17.73
CA SER A 128 -15.10 10.79 -18.59
C SER A 128 -13.58 10.61 -18.62
N LYS A 129 -12.91 11.26 -19.59
CA LYS A 129 -11.43 11.34 -19.70
C LYS A 129 -10.67 11.73 -18.44
N THR A 130 -11.32 12.28 -17.43
CA THR A 130 -10.69 12.60 -16.14
C THR A 130 -10.36 11.35 -15.33
N ASN A 131 -11.02 10.23 -15.60
CA ASN A 131 -10.71 8.94 -15.02
C ASN A 131 -9.70 8.20 -15.92
N PRO A 132 -8.46 7.93 -15.47
CA PRO A 132 -7.44 7.29 -16.30
C PRO A 132 -7.78 5.84 -16.71
N ASN A 133 -8.76 5.21 -16.05
CA ASN A 133 -9.23 3.86 -16.37
C ASN A 133 -10.45 3.86 -17.32
N SER A 134 -10.94 5.03 -17.73
CA SER A 134 -12.04 5.11 -18.69
C SER A 134 -11.59 4.78 -20.11
N LEU A 135 -12.55 4.34 -20.92
CA LEU A 135 -12.33 4.19 -22.36
C LEU A 135 -12.15 5.55 -23.05
N ASP A 136 -12.72 6.61 -22.49
CA ASP A 136 -12.59 7.98 -23.01
C ASP A 136 -11.20 8.56 -22.76
N ALA A 137 -10.57 8.22 -21.63
CA ALA A 137 -9.14 8.52 -21.40
C ALA A 137 -8.26 7.67 -22.31
N LEU A 138 -8.58 6.38 -22.49
CA LEU A 138 -7.87 5.50 -23.42
C LEU A 138 -7.95 6.02 -24.86
N ASN A 139 -9.06 6.67 -25.23
CA ASN A 139 -9.26 7.29 -26.55
C ASN A 139 -8.12 8.27 -26.88
N GLY A 140 -7.61 9.01 -25.89
CA GLY A 140 -6.46 9.91 -26.03
C GLY A 140 -5.13 9.20 -26.30
N THR A 141 -4.99 7.94 -25.87
CA THR A 141 -3.82 7.11 -26.22
C THR A 141 -3.93 6.55 -27.64
N VAL A 142 -5.15 6.36 -28.17
CA VAL A 142 -5.41 5.87 -29.51
C VAL A 142 -5.26 6.99 -30.53
N TYR A 143 -5.88 8.14 -30.29
CA TYR A 143 -5.83 9.34 -31.13
C TYR A 143 -4.96 10.41 -30.47
N CYS A 144 -3.65 10.17 -30.47
CA CYS A 144 -2.69 10.89 -29.64
C CYS A 144 -2.00 12.08 -30.33
N ASP A 145 -2.29 12.34 -31.61
CA ASP A 145 -1.56 13.33 -32.41
C ASP A 145 -2.01 14.78 -32.15
N SER A 146 -1.39 15.41 -31.15
CA SER A 146 -1.65 16.80 -30.78
C SER A 146 -1.20 17.83 -31.82
N ALA A 147 -0.42 17.43 -32.84
CA ALA A 147 0.07 18.34 -33.87
C ALA A 147 -1.08 18.93 -34.73
N THR A 148 -2.26 18.31 -34.69
CA THR A 148 -3.45 18.78 -35.40
C THR A 148 -4.14 19.97 -34.73
N GLY A 149 -3.87 20.21 -33.44
CA GLY A 149 -4.46 21.30 -32.65
C GLY A 149 -5.99 21.25 -32.50
N SER A 150 -6.65 20.20 -33.01
CA SER A 150 -8.10 20.04 -32.99
C SER A 150 -8.47 18.80 -32.20
N MET A 151 -9.03 18.98 -31.00
CA MET A 151 -9.51 17.86 -30.20
C MET A 151 -10.70 17.17 -30.90
N ILE A 152 -10.80 15.85 -30.76
CA ILE A 152 -11.96 15.10 -31.25
C ILE A 152 -13.22 15.61 -30.53
N ASP A 153 -13.10 15.81 -29.22
CA ASP A 153 -14.10 16.50 -28.43
C ASP A 153 -13.52 17.57 -27.52
N ALA A 154 -13.59 18.83 -27.99
CA ALA A 154 -13.10 19.98 -27.26
C ALA A 154 -14.03 20.39 -26.09
N SER A 155 -15.29 19.94 -26.10
CA SER A 155 -16.31 20.35 -25.12
C SER A 155 -16.92 19.19 -24.33
N GLY A 156 -16.73 17.95 -24.77
CA GLY A 156 -17.20 16.74 -24.11
C GLY A 156 -16.09 16.00 -23.38
N ASP A 157 -16.38 14.75 -23.05
CA ASP A 157 -15.63 13.92 -22.13
C ASP A 157 -14.62 12.98 -22.79
N ASP A 158 -14.59 12.92 -24.12
CA ASP A 158 -13.60 12.20 -24.90
C ASP A 158 -12.20 12.85 -24.89
N ALA A 159 -11.16 12.03 -24.69
CA ALA A 159 -9.78 12.44 -24.93
C ALA A 159 -9.36 12.14 -26.38
N GLY A 160 -8.41 12.94 -26.88
CA GLY A 160 -7.74 12.67 -28.16
C GLY A 160 -7.95 13.75 -29.22
N TRP A 161 -7.26 13.55 -30.33
CA TRP A 161 -7.06 14.54 -31.38
C TRP A 161 -7.55 14.04 -32.74
N VAL A 162 -8.14 14.93 -33.53
CA VAL A 162 -8.63 14.57 -34.86
C VAL A 162 -7.44 14.12 -35.70
N PRO A 163 -7.46 12.93 -36.33
CA PRO A 163 -6.31 12.44 -37.07
C PRO A 163 -5.86 13.38 -38.19
N ALA A 164 -4.55 13.62 -38.32
CA ALA A 164 -3.99 14.58 -39.29
C ALA A 164 -4.09 14.11 -40.75
N SER A 165 -4.19 12.79 -40.96
CA SER A 165 -4.21 12.20 -42.30
C SER A 165 -5.01 10.91 -42.33
N THR A 166 -5.43 10.49 -43.53
CA THR A 166 -6.10 9.20 -43.73
C THR A 166 -5.22 8.00 -43.37
N ASN A 167 -3.89 8.14 -43.45
CA ASN A 167 -2.94 7.12 -43.01
C ASN A 167 -2.90 7.01 -41.49
N PHE A 168 -2.82 8.14 -40.77
CA PHE A 168 -2.82 8.17 -39.30
C PHE A 168 -4.14 7.61 -38.78
N ALA A 169 -5.27 8.08 -39.33
CA ALA A 169 -6.58 7.54 -39.00
C ALA A 169 -6.66 6.03 -39.23
N ARG A 170 -6.08 5.51 -40.31
CA ARG A 170 -6.05 4.07 -40.57
C ARG A 170 -5.24 3.32 -39.50
N CYS A 171 -4.08 3.84 -39.10
CA CYS A 171 -3.28 3.24 -38.02
C CYS A 171 -4.03 3.26 -36.70
N GLU A 172 -4.47 4.43 -36.24
CA GLU A 172 -5.12 4.62 -34.93
C GLU A 172 -6.40 3.78 -34.83
N ASN A 173 -7.21 3.73 -35.90
CA ASN A 173 -8.38 2.86 -35.96
C ASN A 173 -8.04 1.36 -35.83
N MET A 174 -6.89 0.94 -36.37
CA MET A 174 -6.40 -0.42 -36.23
C MET A 174 -5.86 -0.68 -34.82
N VAL A 175 -5.17 0.29 -34.20
CA VAL A 175 -4.73 0.23 -32.79
C VAL A 175 -5.93 0.03 -31.87
N GLY A 176 -6.93 0.91 -31.92
CA GLY A 176 -8.15 0.77 -31.13
C GLY A 176 -8.87 -0.57 -31.38
N SER A 177 -8.98 -1.00 -32.63
CA SER A 177 -9.58 -2.31 -32.97
C SER A 177 -8.77 -3.49 -32.40
N ASN A 178 -7.45 -3.39 -32.35
CA ASN A 178 -6.57 -4.41 -31.79
C ASN A 178 -6.65 -4.42 -30.25
N LEU A 179 -6.76 -3.26 -29.61
CA LEU A 179 -7.01 -3.13 -28.17
C LEU A 179 -8.34 -3.79 -27.76
N GLY A 180 -9.43 -3.49 -28.47
CA GLY A 180 -10.72 -4.15 -28.19
C GLY A 180 -10.67 -5.67 -28.34
N ARG A 181 -9.83 -6.18 -29.27
CA ARG A 181 -9.58 -7.63 -29.42
C ARG A 181 -8.73 -8.19 -28.28
N LEU A 182 -7.72 -7.44 -27.83
CA LEU A 182 -6.86 -7.83 -26.70
C LEU A 182 -7.70 -7.99 -25.44
N VAL A 183 -8.47 -6.97 -25.07
CA VAL A 183 -9.40 -7.01 -23.92
C VAL A 183 -10.37 -8.19 -24.03
N SER A 184 -10.91 -8.44 -25.22
CA SER A 184 -11.81 -9.58 -25.44
C SER A 184 -11.12 -10.94 -25.27
N GLN A 185 -9.81 -11.05 -25.50
CA GLN A 185 -9.06 -12.28 -25.24
C GLN A 185 -8.70 -12.42 -23.76
N VAL A 186 -8.25 -11.36 -23.09
CA VAL A 186 -7.93 -11.33 -21.65
C VAL A 186 -9.15 -11.73 -20.82
N ILE A 187 -10.29 -11.04 -21.01
CA ILE A 187 -11.57 -11.40 -20.38
C ILE A 187 -11.98 -12.85 -20.67
N ARG A 188 -11.61 -13.39 -21.84
CA ARG A 188 -11.88 -14.78 -22.19
C ARG A 188 -10.93 -15.74 -21.46
N CYS A 189 -9.66 -15.39 -21.28
CA CYS A 189 -8.70 -16.15 -20.49
C CYS A 189 -9.22 -16.25 -19.04
N HIS A 190 -9.62 -15.14 -18.41
CA HIS A 190 -10.26 -15.12 -17.09
C HIS A 190 -11.54 -15.97 -17.03
N SER A 191 -12.41 -15.88 -18.05
CA SER A 191 -13.63 -16.71 -18.13
C SER A 191 -13.37 -18.20 -18.27
N VAL A 192 -12.35 -18.57 -19.04
CA VAL A 192 -11.95 -19.97 -19.20
C VAL A 192 -11.28 -20.47 -17.91
N PHE A 193 -10.47 -19.65 -17.27
CA PHE A 193 -9.86 -19.94 -15.98
C PHE A 193 -10.91 -20.14 -14.90
N ALA A 194 -11.88 -19.24 -14.78
CA ALA A 194 -12.97 -19.35 -13.83
C ALA A 194 -13.80 -20.62 -14.02
N LYS A 195 -14.15 -20.93 -15.28
CA LYS A 195 -14.86 -22.16 -15.61
C LYS A 195 -14.03 -23.40 -15.31
N ASN A 196 -12.73 -23.39 -15.59
CA ASN A 196 -11.86 -24.55 -15.37
C ASN A 196 -11.62 -24.77 -13.87
N ASN A 197 -11.37 -23.72 -13.08
CA ASN A 197 -11.33 -23.82 -11.63
C ASN A 197 -12.65 -24.34 -11.03
N PHE A 198 -13.79 -23.84 -11.50
CA PHE A 198 -15.11 -24.35 -11.08
C PHE A 198 -15.29 -25.85 -11.36
N LEU A 199 -14.76 -26.33 -12.49
CA LEU A 199 -14.80 -27.74 -12.89
C LEU A 199 -13.60 -28.56 -12.39
N ALA A 200 -12.73 -27.98 -11.55
CA ALA A 200 -11.48 -28.56 -11.08
C ALA A 200 -10.57 -29.08 -12.22
N LYS A 201 -10.48 -28.32 -13.31
CA LYS A 201 -9.64 -28.59 -14.48
C LYS A 201 -8.45 -27.63 -14.54
N PRO A 202 -7.27 -28.09 -14.98
CA PRO A 202 -6.12 -27.22 -15.16
C PRO A 202 -6.33 -26.29 -16.34
N PHE A 203 -5.93 -25.03 -16.14
CA PHE A 203 -5.80 -24.02 -17.16
C PHE A 203 -4.64 -23.12 -16.78
N ASP A 204 -3.84 -22.76 -17.77
CA ASP A 204 -2.72 -21.84 -17.60
C ASP A 204 -3.18 -20.49 -18.15
N GLU A 205 -3.67 -19.68 -17.22
CA GLU A 205 -4.28 -18.37 -17.47
C GLU A 205 -3.20 -17.42 -18.03
N GLU A 206 -2.10 -17.25 -17.31
CA GLU A 206 -0.91 -16.49 -17.74
C GLU A 206 -0.44 -16.83 -19.16
N SER A 207 -0.40 -18.11 -19.52
CA SER A 207 -0.01 -18.49 -20.88
C SER A 207 -1.04 -18.05 -21.93
N CYS A 208 -2.33 -18.00 -21.58
CA CYS A 208 -3.39 -17.48 -22.43
C CYS A 208 -3.25 -15.97 -22.64
N GLU A 209 -3.05 -15.22 -21.56
CA GLU A 209 -2.75 -13.77 -21.50
C GLU A 209 -1.56 -13.41 -22.40
N ASN A 210 -0.43 -14.08 -22.18
CA ASN A 210 0.81 -13.88 -22.94
C ASN A 210 0.63 -14.16 -24.44
N VAL A 211 -0.20 -15.15 -24.80
CA VAL A 211 -0.56 -15.40 -26.20
C VAL A 211 -1.42 -14.28 -26.77
N ALA A 212 -2.34 -13.70 -25.99
CA ALA A 212 -3.14 -12.56 -26.39
C ALA A 212 -2.27 -11.31 -26.60
N GLN A 213 -1.39 -11.01 -25.64
CA GLN A 213 -0.41 -9.92 -25.73
C GLN A 213 0.52 -10.10 -26.94
N GLY A 214 1.03 -11.31 -27.17
CA GLY A 214 1.88 -11.61 -28.34
C GLY A 214 1.19 -11.36 -29.68
N ARG A 215 -0.12 -11.64 -29.78
CA ARG A 215 -0.92 -11.32 -30.99
C ARG A 215 -1.09 -9.82 -31.19
N TYR A 216 -1.31 -9.08 -30.11
CA TYR A 216 -1.40 -7.63 -30.14
C TYR A 216 -0.05 -7.00 -30.55
N ASN A 217 1.04 -7.45 -29.94
CA ASN A 217 2.40 -7.01 -30.27
C ASN A 217 2.74 -7.29 -31.74
N SER A 218 2.36 -8.45 -32.25
CA SER A 218 2.52 -8.79 -33.68
C SER A 218 1.70 -7.89 -34.61
N ALA A 219 0.55 -7.38 -34.14
CA ALA A 219 -0.25 -6.44 -34.90
C ALA A 219 0.37 -5.04 -34.89
N ALA A 220 0.95 -4.62 -33.76
CA ALA A 220 1.73 -3.39 -33.65
C ALA A 220 2.95 -3.42 -34.60
N ASP A 221 3.68 -4.54 -34.65
CA ASP A 221 4.83 -4.71 -35.56
C ASP A 221 4.43 -4.56 -37.03
N LYS A 222 3.26 -5.10 -37.42
CA LYS A 222 2.71 -4.93 -38.79
C LYS A 222 2.36 -3.47 -39.09
N LEU A 223 1.79 -2.75 -38.13
CA LEU A 223 1.46 -1.33 -38.29
C LEU A 223 2.73 -0.47 -38.40
N THR A 224 3.75 -0.76 -37.59
CA THR A 224 5.07 -0.12 -37.70
C THR A 224 5.71 -0.38 -39.06
N ALA A 225 5.67 -1.61 -39.56
CA ALA A 225 6.21 -1.96 -40.88
C ALA A 225 5.51 -1.25 -42.05
N MET A 226 4.23 -0.86 -41.88
CA MET A 226 3.49 -0.09 -42.88
C MET A 226 3.89 1.40 -42.89
N GLY A 227 4.51 1.93 -41.84
CA GLY A 227 4.95 3.33 -41.77
C GLY A 227 3.82 4.35 -41.83
N ILE A 228 2.60 3.96 -41.45
CA ILE A 228 1.39 4.80 -41.55
C ILE A 228 0.97 5.43 -40.22
N CYS A 229 1.70 5.19 -39.13
CA CYS A 229 1.33 5.64 -37.79
C CYS A 229 2.00 6.98 -37.43
N PRO A 230 1.32 7.86 -36.67
CA PRO A 230 1.94 9.06 -36.11
C PRO A 230 3.03 8.68 -35.09
N LEU A 231 3.94 9.63 -34.78
CA LEU A 231 5.05 9.40 -33.84
C LEU A 231 4.57 9.00 -32.44
N CYS A 232 3.44 9.54 -31.99
CA CYS A 232 2.85 9.20 -30.71
C CYS A 232 2.33 7.74 -30.66
N GLN A 233 2.07 7.12 -31.81
CA GLN A 233 1.76 5.69 -31.96
C GLN A 233 3.00 4.86 -32.35
N SER A 234 4.12 5.09 -31.67
CA SER A 234 5.31 4.28 -31.86
C SER A 234 5.06 2.81 -31.52
N ASN A 235 5.88 1.91 -32.07
CA ASN A 235 5.80 0.47 -31.74
C ASN A 235 5.89 0.23 -30.22
N ALA A 236 6.78 0.96 -29.55
CA ALA A 236 6.97 0.88 -28.11
C ALA A 236 5.72 1.36 -27.35
N ASN A 237 5.13 2.50 -27.76
CA ASN A 237 3.93 3.05 -27.12
C ASN A 237 2.74 2.10 -27.28
N GLN A 238 2.51 1.56 -28.48
CA GLN A 238 1.45 0.58 -28.70
C GLN A 238 1.59 -0.62 -27.77
N LYS A 239 2.79 -1.21 -27.68
CA LYS A 239 3.09 -2.36 -26.80
C LYS A 239 2.91 -2.02 -25.31
N ALA A 240 3.35 -0.84 -24.88
CA ALA A 240 3.17 -0.36 -23.52
C ALA A 240 1.67 -0.20 -23.18
N THR A 241 0.88 0.40 -24.07
CA THR A 241 -0.58 0.50 -23.91
C THR A 241 -1.22 -0.89 -23.83
N GLY A 242 -0.80 -1.84 -24.67
CA GLY A 242 -1.28 -3.21 -24.61
C GLY A 242 -1.02 -3.89 -23.27
N SER A 243 0.18 -3.68 -22.69
CA SER A 243 0.51 -4.20 -21.35
C SER A 243 -0.33 -3.54 -20.25
N SER A 244 -0.49 -2.22 -20.29
CA SER A 244 -1.29 -1.47 -19.31
C SER A 244 -2.75 -1.92 -19.30
N VAL A 245 -3.33 -2.15 -20.49
CA VAL A 245 -4.71 -2.62 -20.62
C VAL A 245 -4.90 -4.05 -20.10
N ILE A 246 -3.91 -4.93 -20.21
CA ILE A 246 -3.96 -6.27 -19.59
C ILE A 246 -4.08 -6.11 -18.07
N THR A 247 -3.10 -5.43 -17.46
CA THR A 247 -3.05 -5.19 -16.01
C THR A 247 -4.32 -4.52 -15.48
N GLN A 248 -4.92 -3.60 -16.24
CA GLN A 248 -6.19 -2.98 -15.88
C GLN A 248 -7.32 -4.02 -15.74
N PHE A 249 -7.44 -4.96 -16.69
CA PHE A 249 -8.49 -5.97 -16.69
C PHE A 249 -8.23 -7.11 -15.69
N ASP A 250 -6.98 -7.39 -15.34
CA ASP A 250 -6.58 -8.34 -14.28
C ASP A 250 -6.99 -7.78 -12.90
N ASN A 251 -6.68 -6.51 -12.66
CA ASN A 251 -7.09 -5.80 -11.45
C ASN A 251 -8.61 -5.63 -11.34
N ALA A 252 -9.30 -5.57 -12.48
CA ALA A 252 -10.76 -5.46 -12.53
C ALA A 252 -11.49 -6.81 -12.44
N ASN A 253 -10.78 -7.94 -12.43
CA ASN A 253 -11.34 -9.29 -12.50
C ASN A 253 -12.35 -9.57 -11.37
N ALA A 254 -12.11 -9.07 -10.15
CA ALA A 254 -13.02 -9.15 -9.02
C ALA A 254 -14.40 -8.50 -9.27
N SER A 255 -14.50 -7.56 -10.20
CA SER A 255 -15.77 -6.92 -10.59
C SER A 255 -16.70 -7.87 -11.33
N MET A 256 -16.14 -8.89 -12.01
CA MET A 256 -16.90 -9.94 -12.71
C MET A 256 -17.04 -11.21 -11.85
N TYR A 257 -16.07 -11.43 -10.95
CA TYR A 257 -15.95 -12.59 -10.08
C TYR A 257 -15.79 -12.20 -8.61
N PRO A 258 -16.78 -11.54 -8.00
CA PRO A 258 -16.69 -11.12 -6.61
C PRO A 258 -16.71 -12.31 -5.66
N CYS A 259 -15.95 -12.20 -4.57
CA CYS A 259 -15.95 -13.19 -3.51
C CYS A 259 -17.26 -13.15 -2.71
N PRO A 260 -17.79 -14.31 -2.28
CA PRO A 260 -18.97 -14.35 -1.41
C PRO A 260 -18.70 -13.60 -0.11
N ALA A 261 -19.69 -12.84 0.38
CA ALA A 261 -19.59 -12.19 1.69
C ALA A 261 -19.50 -13.26 2.79
N SER A 262 -18.49 -13.17 3.66
CA SER A 262 -18.38 -14.03 4.84
C SER A 262 -19.57 -13.81 5.77
N THR A 263 -20.58 -14.69 5.71
CA THR A 263 -21.71 -14.71 6.63
C THR A 263 -21.22 -15.19 8.01
N THR A 264 -20.83 -14.27 8.88
CA THR A 264 -20.69 -14.54 10.31
C THR A 264 -22.09 -14.82 10.88
N THR A 265 -22.43 -16.10 11.01
CA THR A 265 -23.71 -16.51 11.58
C THR A 265 -23.60 -16.45 13.10
N THR A 266 -24.03 -15.33 13.69
CA THR A 266 -24.19 -15.19 15.14
C THR A 266 -25.42 -15.97 15.58
N THR A 267 -25.22 -17.17 16.11
CA THR A 267 -26.29 -17.95 16.75
C THR A 267 -26.48 -17.43 18.18
N THR A 268 -27.49 -16.59 18.41
CA THR A 268 -27.91 -16.14 19.74
C THR A 268 -28.68 -17.25 20.45
N THR A 269 -28.02 -17.97 21.37
CA THR A 269 -28.70 -18.78 22.39
C THR A 269 -28.82 -17.98 23.68
N THR A 270 -30.03 -17.56 24.01
CA THR A 270 -30.42 -17.02 25.32
C THR A 270 -30.55 -18.15 26.34
N THR A 271 -29.75 -18.11 27.40
CA THR A 271 -29.98 -18.96 28.58
C THR A 271 -29.78 -18.13 29.85
N SER A 272 -30.88 -17.95 30.61
CA SER A 272 -30.88 -17.42 31.97
C SER A 272 -30.25 -18.44 32.93
N SER A 273 -29.46 -17.98 33.90
CA SER A 273 -29.05 -18.82 35.03
C SER A 273 -29.07 -18.09 36.37
N THR A 274 -29.90 -18.64 37.25
CA THR A 274 -29.98 -18.40 38.69
C THR A 274 -28.83 -19.12 39.40
N SER A 275 -28.37 -18.57 40.51
CA SER A 275 -27.24 -19.05 41.32
C SER A 275 -27.54 -20.36 42.07
N SER A 276 -26.62 -21.31 42.03
CA SER A 276 -26.30 -22.19 43.17
C SER A 276 -24.99 -22.98 42.95
N THR A 277 -24.17 -22.96 43.99
CA THR A 277 -22.93 -23.71 44.21
C THR A 277 -23.09 -25.23 44.10
N THR A 278 -22.13 -25.94 43.50
CA THR A 278 -21.41 -27.13 44.05
C THR A 278 -20.38 -27.64 43.04
N SER A 279 -19.21 -28.00 43.55
CA SER A 279 -18.03 -28.51 42.85
C SER A 279 -18.21 -29.90 42.23
N THR A 280 -17.78 -30.10 40.99
CA THR A 280 -17.25 -31.40 40.51
C THR A 280 -16.36 -31.22 39.28
N THR A 281 -15.16 -31.76 39.38
CA THR A 281 -14.14 -31.85 38.32
C THR A 281 -14.57 -32.83 37.24
N SER A 282 -14.48 -32.45 35.96
CA SER A 282 -14.34 -33.38 34.83
C SER A 282 -13.75 -32.63 33.62
N THR A 283 -12.60 -33.12 33.18
CA THR A 283 -11.80 -32.69 32.03
C THR A 283 -12.47 -33.11 30.72
N THR A 284 -12.50 -32.22 29.73
CA THR A 284 -12.66 -32.60 28.31
C THR A 284 -11.92 -31.57 27.43
N LEU A 285 -10.99 -32.09 26.63
CA LEU A 285 -10.00 -31.37 25.80
C LEU A 285 -10.54 -31.13 24.38
N LEU A 286 -10.21 -29.97 23.78
CA LEU A 286 -10.02 -29.70 22.33
C LEU A 286 -9.48 -28.25 22.15
N PRO A 287 -8.78 -27.92 21.04
CA PRO A 287 -7.34 -27.65 21.05
C PRO A 287 -7.01 -26.14 21.03
N GLY A 288 -6.06 -25.75 21.88
CA GLY A 288 -5.51 -24.40 21.94
C GLY A 288 -4.34 -24.20 20.97
N SER A 289 -4.31 -23.02 20.36
CA SER A 289 -3.16 -22.46 19.65
C SER A 289 -1.96 -22.39 20.59
N THR A 290 -0.88 -23.07 20.20
CA THR A 290 0.40 -23.06 20.91
C THR A 290 1.17 -21.77 20.60
N THR A 291 1.21 -20.86 21.57
CA THR A 291 2.22 -19.80 21.64
C THR A 291 3.39 -20.33 22.45
N THR A 292 4.57 -20.45 21.85
CA THR A 292 5.78 -20.95 22.51
C THR A 292 6.64 -19.79 22.98
N THR A 293 6.73 -19.60 24.29
CA THR A 293 7.79 -18.85 24.99
C THR A 293 9.02 -19.75 25.19
N LEU A 294 10.23 -19.24 24.91
CA LEU A 294 11.51 -19.91 25.21
C LEU A 294 11.86 -19.86 26.72
N PRO A 295 12.71 -20.77 27.24
CA PRO A 295 12.86 -21.03 28.67
C PRO A 295 13.90 -20.13 29.36
N LEU A 296 13.55 -19.67 30.57
CA LEU A 296 14.45 -19.03 31.55
C LEU A 296 14.82 -20.07 32.63
N PRO A 297 16.04 -20.06 33.21
CA PRO A 297 16.47 -21.10 34.15
C PRO A 297 15.63 -21.10 35.44
N THR A 298 15.18 -22.30 35.81
CA THR A 298 14.47 -22.61 37.05
C THR A 298 15.31 -22.26 38.27
N THR A 299 14.91 -21.22 39.00
CA THR A 299 15.29 -21.00 40.40
C THR A 299 14.12 -21.41 41.28
N THR A 300 14.34 -22.40 42.14
CA THR A 300 13.38 -22.94 43.10
C THR A 300 12.98 -21.84 44.10
N THR A 301 11.72 -21.39 44.05
CA THR A 301 11.18 -20.42 45.02
C THR A 301 10.31 -21.14 46.04
N THR A 302 10.78 -21.15 47.28
CA THR A 302 10.04 -21.58 48.47
C THR A 302 8.88 -20.60 48.72
N SER A 303 7.64 -21.08 48.66
CA SER A 303 6.44 -20.30 48.95
C SER A 303 6.39 -19.92 50.43
N THR A 304 6.72 -18.67 50.73
CA THR A 304 6.47 -18.04 52.04
C THR A 304 5.26 -17.14 51.89
N SER A 305 4.22 -17.39 52.66
CA SER A 305 3.02 -16.55 52.73
C SER A 305 3.36 -15.21 53.38
N THR A 306 3.47 -14.15 52.57
CA THR A 306 3.54 -12.77 53.04
C THR A 306 2.16 -12.12 52.91
N THR A 307 1.67 -11.58 54.01
CA THR A 307 0.52 -10.67 54.07
C THR A 307 0.78 -9.46 53.17
N THR A 308 -0.01 -9.29 52.11
CA THR A 308 0.05 -8.13 51.21
C THR A 308 -0.48 -6.90 51.94
N SER A 309 0.42 -6.07 52.44
CA SER A 309 0.11 -4.65 52.64
C SER A 309 -0.12 -4.03 51.26
N THR A 310 -1.31 -3.48 51.01
CA THR A 310 -1.56 -2.62 49.84
C THR A 310 -0.61 -1.42 49.91
N LEU A 311 0.54 -1.49 49.22
CA LEU A 311 1.39 -0.32 49.04
C LEU A 311 0.57 0.71 48.25
N GLY A 312 0.33 1.87 48.85
CA GLY A 312 -0.17 3.03 48.12
C GLY A 312 0.80 3.41 47.00
N CYS A 313 0.32 4.19 46.03
CA CYS A 313 1.19 4.75 45.01
C CYS A 313 2.21 5.70 45.65
N THR A 314 3.48 5.56 45.30
CA THR A 314 4.60 6.38 45.81
C THR A 314 5.29 7.16 44.69
N CYS A 315 4.64 7.32 43.54
CA CYS A 315 5.11 8.23 42.50
C CYS A 315 5.15 9.67 43.01
N ALA A 316 6.18 10.42 42.62
CA ALA A 316 6.28 11.84 42.94
C ALA A 316 5.07 12.58 42.35
N GLY A 317 4.49 13.54 43.09
CA GLY A 317 3.31 14.28 42.63
C GLY A 317 1.96 13.57 42.83
N GLY A 318 1.94 12.33 43.33
CA GLY A 318 0.72 11.57 43.63
C GLY A 318 0.41 10.47 42.62
N THR A 319 -0.78 9.88 42.73
CA THR A 319 -1.20 8.77 41.86
C THR A 319 -1.52 9.33 40.46
N PRO A 320 -0.84 8.87 39.40
CA PRO A 320 -1.16 9.26 38.04
C PRO A 320 -2.43 8.56 37.54
N SER A 321 -3.18 9.23 36.67
CA SER A 321 -4.30 8.66 35.92
C SER A 321 -3.92 8.32 34.48
N GLN A 322 -3.03 9.10 33.86
CA GLN A 322 -2.61 8.92 32.47
C GLN A 322 -1.13 9.21 32.27
N MET A 323 -0.60 8.67 31.19
CA MET A 323 0.71 8.95 30.65
C MET A 323 0.56 9.39 29.19
N THR A 324 1.15 10.51 28.84
CA THR A 324 1.14 11.05 27.49
C THR A 324 2.54 11.03 26.94
N PHE A 325 2.73 10.40 25.79
CA PHE A 325 3.98 10.41 25.03
C PHE A 325 3.79 11.24 23.76
N THR A 326 4.74 12.12 23.47
CA THR A 326 4.77 12.91 22.23
C THR A 326 6.09 12.67 21.52
N THR A 327 6.03 12.21 20.26
CA THR A 327 7.22 11.98 19.44
C THR A 327 7.95 13.32 19.17
N GLY A 328 9.27 13.26 19.12
CA GLY A 328 10.14 14.40 18.85
C GLY A 328 11.26 14.01 17.89
N LEU A 329 12.02 15.00 17.46
CA LEU A 329 13.19 14.79 16.62
C LEU A 329 14.47 14.80 17.43
N ARG A 330 15.25 13.73 17.28
CA ARG A 330 16.64 13.74 17.72
C ARG A 330 17.50 12.86 16.82
N THR A 331 18.69 13.37 16.52
CA THR A 331 19.73 12.63 15.80
C THR A 331 20.57 11.83 16.79
N GLY A 332 20.95 10.61 16.41
CA GLY A 332 21.75 9.73 17.25
C GLY A 332 21.63 8.28 16.84
N ALA A 333 22.36 7.42 17.55
CA ALA A 333 22.28 5.97 17.40
C ALA A 333 21.36 5.41 18.48
N CYS A 334 20.27 4.77 18.06
CA CYS A 334 19.37 4.04 18.94
C CYS A 334 19.52 2.53 18.80
N GLY A 335 20.39 2.04 17.91
CA GLY A 335 20.61 0.62 17.76
C GLY A 335 21.75 0.28 16.83
N HIS A 336 21.93 -1.02 16.57
CA HIS A 336 22.87 -1.51 15.59
C HIS A 336 22.52 -2.93 15.15
N LEU A 337 23.08 -3.33 14.00
CA LEU A 337 23.10 -4.70 13.53
C LEU A 337 24.46 -5.34 13.84
N ALA A 338 24.39 -6.58 14.33
CA ALA A 338 25.54 -7.46 14.52
C ALA A 338 25.44 -8.63 13.53
N SER A 339 26.56 -8.98 12.88
CA SER A 339 26.73 -10.25 12.15
C SER A 339 27.49 -11.26 13.01
N ASP A 340 27.70 -12.47 12.50
CA ASP A 340 28.51 -13.49 13.18
C ASP A 340 29.99 -13.08 13.33
N THR A 341 30.46 -12.13 12.52
CA THR A 341 31.87 -11.69 12.45
C THR A 341 32.10 -10.24 12.83
N ASN A 342 31.06 -9.39 12.80
CA ASN A 342 31.14 -7.98 13.13
C ASN A 342 29.99 -7.58 14.08
N PRO A 343 30.28 -7.27 15.36
CA PRO A 343 29.25 -6.99 16.34
C PRO A 343 28.52 -5.66 16.11
N ASN A 344 29.00 -4.76 15.25
CA ASN A 344 28.41 -3.43 15.04
C ASN A 344 28.64 -2.94 13.59
N PHE A 345 28.19 -3.71 12.58
CA PHE A 345 28.50 -3.37 11.18
C PHE A 345 27.59 -2.28 10.60
N PHE A 346 26.42 -2.05 11.20
CA PHE A 346 25.45 -1.08 10.74
C PHE A 346 24.74 -0.41 11.93
N THR A 347 24.64 0.90 11.95
CA THR A 347 24.01 1.66 13.05
C THR A 347 22.54 1.95 12.72
N LEU A 348 21.66 1.77 13.70
CA LEU A 348 20.24 2.15 13.61
C LEU A 348 20.06 3.51 14.28
N GLN A 349 19.47 4.45 13.56
CA GLN A 349 19.28 5.82 14.01
C GLN A 349 18.05 5.95 14.90
N CYS A 350 18.11 6.86 15.87
CA CYS A 350 16.92 7.30 16.60
C CYS A 350 15.92 7.97 15.65
N ALA A 351 14.62 7.88 15.95
CA ALA A 351 13.54 8.35 15.09
C ALA A 351 13.50 7.68 13.69
N GLY A 352 14.19 6.55 13.53
CA GLY A 352 14.20 5.77 12.28
C GLY A 352 13.27 4.57 12.35
N LEU A 353 12.58 4.31 11.22
CA LEU A 353 11.90 3.05 10.94
C LEU A 353 12.69 2.27 9.88
N TYR A 354 13.06 1.04 10.23
CA TYR A 354 13.75 0.09 9.37
C TYR A 354 12.82 -1.07 9.03
N VAL A 355 12.83 -1.53 7.78
CA VAL A 355 12.01 -2.65 7.31
C VAL A 355 12.79 -3.54 6.34
N GLY A 356 12.43 -4.81 6.27
CA GLY A 356 12.94 -5.73 5.24
C GLY A 356 14.19 -6.50 5.63
N GLY A 357 14.52 -7.50 4.79
CA GLY A 357 15.75 -8.28 4.91
C GLY A 357 16.99 -7.53 4.41
N ALA A 358 18.09 -8.26 4.22
CA ALA A 358 19.33 -7.66 3.69
C ALA A 358 19.24 -7.23 2.22
N GLY A 359 18.18 -7.63 1.51
CA GLY A 359 17.93 -7.29 0.11
C GLY A 359 17.06 -6.06 -0.07
N VAL A 360 16.80 -5.30 1.01
CA VAL A 360 15.99 -4.08 0.96
C VAL A 360 16.54 -3.10 -0.08
N GLY A 361 15.66 -2.66 -0.98
CA GLY A 361 15.98 -1.74 -2.06
C GLY A 361 15.50 -0.31 -1.81
N VAL A 362 14.70 -0.09 -0.76
CA VAL A 362 14.30 1.26 -0.32
C VAL A 362 15.42 1.90 0.50
N PRO A 363 15.67 3.21 0.35
CA PRO A 363 16.54 3.97 1.25
C PRO A 363 16.03 3.90 2.70
N LEU A 364 16.89 3.51 3.65
CA LEU A 364 16.57 3.44 5.07
C LEU A 364 17.50 4.34 5.90
N PRO A 365 17.03 4.83 7.07
CA PRO A 365 15.68 4.63 7.64
C PRO A 365 14.60 5.50 6.99
N PHE A 366 13.33 5.09 7.15
CA PHE A 366 12.21 6.00 6.99
C PHE A 366 12.08 6.89 8.23
N ALA A 367 11.80 8.18 8.02
CA ALA A 367 11.51 9.10 9.11
C ALA A 367 10.14 8.79 9.72
N ILE A 368 10.06 8.78 11.04
CA ILE A 368 8.77 8.71 11.76
C ILE A 368 8.22 10.13 11.98
N PRO A 369 6.91 10.38 11.81
CA PRO A 369 6.33 11.69 12.09
C PRO A 369 6.50 12.10 13.55
N THR A 370 7.00 13.32 13.78
CA THR A 370 7.08 13.88 15.13
C THR A 370 5.82 14.62 15.55
N ASN A 371 5.78 15.10 16.79
CA ASN A 371 4.63 15.74 17.42
C ASN A 371 3.35 14.90 17.46
N SER A 372 3.47 13.61 17.16
CA SER A 372 2.41 12.64 17.35
C SER A 372 2.27 12.33 18.83
N THR A 373 1.08 12.58 19.38
CA THR A 373 0.77 12.34 20.78
C THR A 373 0.00 11.04 20.95
N THR A 374 0.31 10.29 22.00
CA THR A 374 -0.38 9.06 22.38
C THR A 374 -0.61 9.05 23.90
N VAL A 375 -1.86 8.82 24.31
CA VAL A 375 -2.28 8.82 25.72
C VAL A 375 -2.58 7.40 26.17
N THR A 376 -2.04 7.01 27.32
CA THR A 376 -2.20 5.70 27.94
C THR A 376 -2.73 5.86 29.36
N ASN A 377 -3.68 5.02 29.79
CA ASN A 377 -4.23 5.04 31.14
C ASN A 377 -3.28 4.34 32.11
N VAL A 378 -3.21 4.86 33.34
CA VAL A 378 -2.62 4.16 34.49
C VAL A 378 -3.75 3.60 35.34
N THR A 379 -4.02 2.30 35.22
CA THR A 379 -5.16 1.66 35.91
C THR A 379 -4.83 1.22 37.33
N ALA A 380 -3.55 1.02 37.64
CA ALA A 380 -3.10 0.69 38.97
C ALA A 380 -1.69 1.23 39.20
N CYS A 381 -1.42 1.65 40.43
CA CYS A 381 -0.10 2.03 40.90
C CYS A 381 0.14 1.35 42.27
N ALA A 382 1.23 0.61 42.38
CA ALA A 382 1.64 -0.06 43.62
C ALA A 382 3.11 0.24 43.91
N GLY A 383 3.37 1.09 44.91
CA GLY A 383 4.69 1.70 45.07
C GLY A 383 5.01 2.57 43.84
N THR A 384 6.06 2.24 43.10
CA THR A 384 6.45 2.94 41.86
C THR A 384 6.01 2.23 40.59
N SER A 385 5.53 0.99 40.71
CA SER A 385 5.11 0.18 39.56
C SER A 385 3.74 0.62 39.07
N LEU A 386 3.64 0.83 37.76
CA LEU A 386 2.45 1.23 37.03
C LEU A 386 1.93 0.06 36.19
N THR A 387 0.62 -0.16 36.25
CA THR A 387 -0.09 -0.97 35.25
C THR A 387 -0.72 -0.05 34.22
N LEU A 388 -0.38 -0.26 32.96
CA LEU A 388 -0.77 0.58 31.84
C LEU A 388 -1.85 -0.12 31.01
N SER A 389 -2.84 0.65 30.57
CA SER A 389 -3.88 0.17 29.66
C SER A 389 -4.26 1.22 28.63
N GLY A 390 -4.94 0.82 27.56
CA GLY A 390 -5.36 1.74 26.52
C GLY A 390 -6.40 2.76 27.01
N THR A 391 -6.38 3.94 26.38
CA THR A 391 -7.37 5.00 26.57
C THR A 391 -8.46 4.93 25.52
N THR A 392 -9.70 5.19 25.91
CA THR A 392 -10.80 5.39 24.97
C THR A 392 -10.68 6.75 24.27
N PRO A 393 -11.34 6.95 23.11
CA PRO A 393 -11.38 8.26 22.46
C PRO A 393 -11.97 9.39 23.32
N ALA A 394 -12.90 9.05 24.23
CA ALA A 394 -13.52 10.02 25.12
C ALA A 394 -12.58 10.46 26.25
N GLU A 395 -11.79 9.53 26.80
CA GLU A 395 -10.81 9.80 27.87
C GLU A 395 -9.60 10.59 27.36
N ALA A 396 -9.16 10.32 26.13
CA ALA A 396 -8.01 11.01 25.55
C ALA A 396 -8.37 12.39 24.99
N GLY A 397 -9.57 12.55 24.42
CA GLY A 397 -10.02 13.80 23.80
C GLY A 397 -9.34 14.09 22.45
N ASN A 398 -9.39 15.36 22.01
CA ASN A 398 -8.80 15.87 20.76
C ASN A 398 -9.21 15.17 19.44
N ASN A 399 -10.33 14.44 19.42
CA ASN A 399 -10.82 13.85 18.17
C ASN A 399 -11.37 14.94 17.23
N ARG A 400 -11.17 14.75 15.92
CA ARG A 400 -11.55 15.71 14.87
C ARG A 400 -12.32 15.05 13.73
N CYS A 401 -13.26 15.77 13.14
CA CYS A 401 -13.98 15.31 11.95
C CYS A 401 -13.16 15.45 10.66
N SER A 402 -12.96 14.33 9.96
CA SER A 402 -12.47 14.30 8.58
C SER A 402 -13.64 14.30 7.59
N GLY A 403 -13.69 15.31 6.72
CA GLY A 403 -14.79 15.55 5.79
C GLY A 403 -16.11 15.95 6.45
N GLY A 404 -17.16 16.05 5.62
CA GLY A 404 -18.51 16.40 6.05
C GLY A 404 -18.74 17.87 6.39
N SER A 405 -19.95 18.19 6.85
CA SER A 405 -20.35 19.58 7.17
C SER A 405 -19.67 20.14 8.43
N ASN A 406 -19.18 19.27 9.31
CA ASN A 406 -18.46 19.61 10.54
C ASN A 406 -16.96 19.34 10.44
N HIS A 407 -16.39 19.40 9.24
CA HIS A 407 -14.96 19.16 9.02
C HIS A 407 -14.08 20.01 9.95
N ASN A 408 -13.06 19.39 10.55
CA ASN A 408 -12.17 19.97 11.58
C ASN A 408 -12.88 20.34 12.91
N GLY A 409 -14.17 20.05 13.05
CA GLY A 409 -14.90 20.14 14.30
C GLY A 409 -14.46 19.04 15.29
N SER A 410 -14.58 19.32 16.59
CA SER A 410 -14.40 18.30 17.63
C SER A 410 -15.47 17.22 17.54
N CYS A 411 -15.11 15.98 17.80
CA CYS A 411 -16.07 14.88 17.80
C CYS A 411 -15.80 13.88 18.94
N THR A 412 -16.78 13.04 19.20
CA THR A 412 -16.68 11.86 20.07
C THR A 412 -17.16 10.61 19.34
N THR A 413 -18.01 10.80 18.32
CA THR A 413 -18.53 9.75 17.46
C THR A 413 -18.66 10.24 16.01
N ASN A 414 -18.89 9.34 15.06
CA ASN A 414 -19.18 9.72 13.67
C ASN A 414 -20.46 10.55 13.51
N ALA A 415 -21.39 10.51 14.48
CA ALA A 415 -22.61 11.32 14.44
C ALA A 415 -22.31 12.83 14.54
N ASP A 416 -21.20 13.20 15.18
CA ASP A 416 -20.73 14.58 15.28
C ASP A 416 -20.16 15.08 13.95
N CYS A 417 -19.94 14.19 12.98
CA CYS A 417 -19.36 14.45 11.67
C CYS A 417 -20.35 14.08 10.52
N PRO A 418 -21.45 14.82 10.31
CA PRO A 418 -22.40 14.50 9.24
C PRO A 418 -21.74 14.53 7.86
N GLY A 419 -21.76 13.40 7.15
CA GLY A 419 -21.06 13.25 5.86
C GLY A 419 -19.54 13.12 5.98
N GLY A 420 -19.01 12.89 7.18
CA GLY A 420 -17.59 12.69 7.47
C GLY A 420 -17.35 11.55 8.46
N LYS A 421 -16.12 11.45 8.99
CA LYS A 421 -15.72 10.48 10.01
C LYS A 421 -15.04 11.17 11.19
N CYS A 422 -15.25 10.68 12.39
CA CYS A 422 -14.52 11.12 13.57
C CYS A 422 -13.19 10.38 13.67
N ASN A 423 -12.09 11.12 13.64
CA ASN A 423 -10.74 10.59 13.77
C ASN A 423 -10.32 10.59 15.23
N PHE A 424 -10.01 9.40 15.75
CA PHE A 424 -9.58 9.19 17.13
C PHE A 424 -8.05 9.22 17.20
N LEU A 425 -7.47 10.42 17.36
CA LEU A 425 -6.09 10.72 16.98
C LEU A 425 -5.02 10.37 18.02
N ILE A 426 -5.37 10.37 19.32
CA ILE A 426 -4.38 10.28 20.41
C ILE A 426 -4.64 9.16 21.42
N CYS A 427 -5.71 8.38 21.23
CA CYS A 427 -6.07 7.31 22.14
C CYS A 427 -5.35 5.99 21.84
N THR A 428 -5.42 5.02 22.75
CA THR A 428 -4.68 3.73 22.66
C THR A 428 -5.54 2.47 22.75
N ASN A 429 -6.87 2.61 22.66
CA ASN A 429 -7.78 1.47 22.54
C ASN A 429 -7.97 1.02 21.09
N ALA A 430 -8.54 -0.18 20.92
CA ALA A 430 -8.92 -0.67 19.60
C ALA A 430 -9.82 0.35 18.86
N GLY A 431 -9.51 0.59 17.58
CA GLY A 431 -10.16 1.59 16.72
C GLY A 431 -9.51 2.97 16.73
N CYS A 432 -8.55 3.23 17.62
CA CYS A 432 -7.78 4.47 17.62
C CYS A 432 -6.74 4.49 16.50
N LEU A 433 -6.44 5.66 15.95
CA LEU A 433 -5.36 5.85 14.99
C LEU A 433 -4.03 5.96 15.75
N PHE A 434 -2.96 5.40 15.20
CA PHE A 434 -1.62 5.48 15.78
C PHE A 434 -0.76 6.45 14.97
N GLY A 435 -0.67 7.69 15.47
CA GLY A 435 0.01 8.80 14.82
C GLY A 435 -0.63 9.23 13.50
N PRO A 436 -0.07 10.24 12.82
CA PRO A 436 -0.56 10.68 11.52
C PRO A 436 -0.17 9.67 10.42
N PRO A 437 -0.74 9.76 9.20
CA PRO A 437 -0.35 8.91 8.09
C PRO A 437 1.16 8.92 7.87
N LEU A 438 1.78 7.74 7.80
CA LEU A 438 3.22 7.55 7.73
C LEU A 438 3.67 7.50 6.26
N PRO A 439 4.43 8.49 5.77
CA PRO A 439 5.01 8.44 4.44
C PRO A 439 6.23 7.51 4.41
N LEU A 440 6.27 6.57 3.46
CA LEU A 440 7.41 5.69 3.19
C LEU A 440 7.90 5.95 1.75
N PRO A 441 8.69 7.01 1.53
CA PRO A 441 9.19 7.38 0.21
C PRO A 441 10.26 6.40 -0.30
N ASN A 442 10.06 5.82 -1.47
CA ASN A 442 11.12 5.07 -2.14
C ASN A 442 11.97 6.02 -3.00
N GLY A 443 12.94 6.67 -2.37
CA GLY A 443 13.88 7.58 -3.01
C GLY A 443 14.90 6.92 -3.94
N ALA A 444 14.90 5.59 -4.09
CA ALA A 444 15.80 4.93 -5.02
C ALA A 444 15.57 5.43 -6.45
N HIS A 445 16.65 5.54 -7.21
CA HIS A 445 16.65 6.07 -8.57
C HIS A 445 15.52 5.49 -9.43
N LEU A 446 14.63 6.36 -9.94
CA LEU A 446 13.43 6.02 -10.76
C LEU A 446 12.37 5.14 -10.07
N ASN A 447 12.38 5.02 -8.73
CA ASN A 447 11.46 4.13 -8.00
C ASN A 447 10.37 4.87 -7.19
N ALA A 448 10.22 6.18 -7.36
CA ALA A 448 9.24 6.98 -6.62
C ALA A 448 7.80 6.42 -6.72
N ALA A 449 7.44 5.78 -7.84
CA ALA A 449 6.14 5.13 -8.06
C ALA A 449 5.81 3.99 -7.07
N THR A 450 6.82 3.43 -6.39
CA THR A 450 6.65 2.37 -5.40
C THR A 450 6.54 2.88 -3.96
N SER A 451 6.54 4.19 -3.77
CA SER A 451 6.38 4.83 -2.47
C SER A 451 4.99 4.61 -1.91
N THR A 452 4.91 4.42 -0.60
CA THR A 452 3.64 4.10 0.07
C THR A 452 3.29 5.09 1.16
N CYS A 453 2.00 5.34 1.34
CA CYS A 453 1.46 5.97 2.54
C CYS A 453 0.87 4.88 3.44
N VAL A 454 1.11 4.94 4.74
CA VAL A 454 0.62 3.93 5.70
C VAL A 454 -0.28 4.58 6.74
N ILE A 455 -1.48 4.03 6.94
CA ILE A 455 -2.37 4.40 8.05
C ILE A 455 -2.33 3.29 9.09
N ASN A 456 -1.91 3.63 10.30
CA ASN A 456 -1.89 2.69 11.41
C ASN A 456 -3.14 2.84 12.28
N THR A 457 -3.88 1.75 12.46
CA THR A 457 -5.05 1.69 13.36
C THR A 457 -4.80 0.64 14.43
N ILE A 458 -5.05 0.98 15.68
CA ILE A 458 -4.91 0.07 16.83
C ILE A 458 -6.03 -0.99 16.76
N THR A 459 -5.67 -2.27 16.84
CA THR A 459 -6.60 -3.40 16.72
C THR A 459 -6.95 -4.07 18.05
N GLY A 460 -6.25 -3.70 19.11
CA GLY A 460 -6.42 -4.22 20.46
C GLY A 460 -5.96 -3.18 21.47
N ASN A 461 -6.55 -3.19 22.66
CA ASN A 461 -6.25 -2.18 23.67
C ASN A 461 -4.78 -2.24 24.09
N GLY A 462 -4.16 -1.07 24.19
CA GLY A 462 -2.82 -0.93 24.72
C GLY A 462 -2.70 -1.58 26.10
N SER A 463 -1.58 -2.22 26.38
CA SER A 463 -1.33 -2.82 27.68
C SER A 463 0.15 -2.99 27.96
N GLY A 464 0.56 -2.82 29.21
CA GLY A 464 1.95 -3.03 29.62
C GLY A 464 2.18 -2.59 31.06
N THR A 465 3.44 -2.46 31.41
CA THR A 465 3.86 -2.00 32.74
C THR A 465 4.91 -0.92 32.64
N GLY A 466 5.04 -0.12 33.70
CA GLY A 466 6.09 0.87 33.82
C GLY A 466 6.51 1.10 35.26
N ASP A 467 7.51 1.95 35.46
CA ASP A 467 7.94 2.42 36.78
C ASP A 467 8.13 3.94 36.74
N CYS A 468 7.40 4.66 37.59
CA CYS A 468 7.45 6.12 37.60
C CYS A 468 8.73 6.70 38.23
N ASN A 469 9.48 5.93 39.02
CA ASN A 469 10.73 6.39 39.62
C ASN A 469 11.93 6.14 38.70
N ALA A 470 11.91 5.06 37.93
CA ALA A 470 12.90 4.79 36.90
C ALA A 470 12.56 5.46 35.56
N GLY A 471 11.30 5.82 35.34
CA GLY A 471 10.79 6.32 34.05
C GLY A 471 10.80 5.26 32.97
N THR A 472 10.65 3.99 33.36
CA THR A 472 10.70 2.86 32.43
C THR A 472 9.31 2.48 31.96
N ILE A 473 9.23 2.04 30.72
CA ILE A 473 8.13 1.30 30.13
C ILE A 473 8.70 -0.04 29.67
N THR A 474 7.99 -1.12 29.95
CA THR A 474 8.40 -2.47 29.59
C THR A 474 7.30 -3.18 28.84
N ASN A 475 7.62 -3.68 27.65
CA ASN A 475 6.72 -4.46 26.79
C ASN A 475 5.30 -3.88 26.64
N TYR A 476 5.20 -2.58 26.36
CA TYR A 476 3.91 -1.95 26.10
C TYR A 476 3.40 -2.35 24.71
N SER A 477 2.42 -3.26 24.71
CA SER A 477 1.86 -3.86 23.50
C SER A 477 0.84 -2.93 22.84
N LEU A 478 1.06 -2.65 21.57
CA LEU A 478 0.16 -1.93 20.67
C LEU A 478 0.02 -2.74 19.37
N PRO A 479 -1.00 -3.60 19.25
CA PRO A 479 -1.29 -4.28 17.99
C PRO A 479 -1.92 -3.30 17.01
N LEU A 480 -1.38 -3.24 15.80
CA LEU A 480 -1.76 -2.33 14.72
C LEU A 480 -2.25 -3.12 13.50
N SER A 481 -3.19 -2.52 12.79
CA SER A 481 -3.49 -2.77 11.38
C SER A 481 -2.88 -1.62 10.59
N SER A 482 -1.93 -1.94 9.73
CA SER A 482 -1.23 -0.97 8.89
C SER A 482 -1.79 -1.06 7.48
N ASP A 483 -2.70 -0.15 7.14
CA ASP A 483 -3.28 -0.03 5.80
C ASP A 483 -2.28 0.66 4.87
N ILE A 484 -1.91 -0.01 3.78
CA ILE A 484 -0.86 0.45 2.87
C ILE A 484 -1.49 0.98 1.59
N PHE A 485 -1.08 2.17 1.16
CA PHE A 485 -1.52 2.83 -0.05
C PHE A 485 -0.33 3.02 -1.00
N LEU A 486 -0.34 2.39 -2.17
CA LEU A 486 0.69 2.54 -3.19
C LEU A 486 0.47 3.84 -3.97
N ALA A 487 0.90 4.96 -3.38
CA ALA A 487 0.55 6.29 -3.84
C ALA A 487 1.55 6.90 -4.82
N GLY A 488 2.80 6.41 -4.84
CA GLY A 488 3.86 7.05 -5.60
C GLY A 488 4.24 8.41 -5.02
N ASP A 489 4.62 9.37 -5.87
CA ASP A 489 4.82 10.77 -5.47
C ASP A 489 3.58 11.60 -5.82
N LEU A 490 2.92 12.16 -4.81
CA LEU A 490 1.70 12.96 -4.99
C LEU A 490 1.98 14.43 -5.31
N LEU A 491 3.18 14.95 -4.98
CA LEU A 491 3.46 16.39 -4.99
C LEU A 491 4.77 16.77 -5.72
N ALA A 492 4.99 16.19 -6.90
CA ALA A 492 6.20 16.43 -7.69
C ALA A 492 6.42 17.91 -8.14
N MET A 493 5.37 18.74 -8.17
CA MET A 493 5.44 20.15 -8.57
C MET A 493 4.39 20.98 -7.82
N ARG A 494 4.79 21.81 -6.85
CA ARG A 494 3.84 22.53 -5.99
C ARG A 494 4.08 24.02 -5.89
N CYS A 495 3.03 24.77 -5.57
CA CYS A 495 3.15 26.17 -5.21
C CYS A 495 3.76 26.36 -3.82
N VAL A 496 4.66 27.33 -3.67
CA VAL A 496 5.17 27.77 -2.36
C VAL A 496 4.85 29.26 -2.20
N GLY A 497 4.23 29.61 -1.07
CA GLY A 497 3.68 30.95 -0.83
C GLY A 497 2.44 31.25 -1.67
N GLY A 498 1.99 32.50 -1.65
CA GLY A 498 0.78 32.94 -2.36
C GLY A 498 -0.53 32.49 -1.70
N THR A 499 -1.61 32.49 -2.48
CA THR A 499 -2.97 32.16 -1.99
C THR A 499 -3.32 30.67 -2.09
N THR A 500 -2.48 29.88 -2.77
CA THR A 500 -2.65 28.43 -2.95
C THR A 500 -1.35 27.65 -2.67
N PRO A 501 -0.69 27.81 -1.50
CA PRO A 501 0.47 27.00 -1.17
C PRO A 501 0.14 25.50 -1.26
N GLY A 502 1.04 24.75 -1.89
CA GLY A 502 1.03 23.31 -2.06
C GLY A 502 0.08 22.75 -3.12
N ALA A 503 -0.73 23.61 -3.77
CA ALA A 503 -1.46 23.22 -4.98
C ALA A 503 -0.49 22.81 -6.09
N THR A 504 -0.89 21.85 -6.92
CA THR A 504 -0.10 21.45 -8.08
C THR A 504 0.04 22.61 -9.06
N CYS A 505 1.26 22.82 -9.55
CA CYS A 505 1.56 23.86 -10.53
C CYS A 505 2.04 23.32 -11.89
N ALA A 506 2.09 21.99 -12.03
CA ALA A 506 2.40 21.32 -13.27
C ALA A 506 1.24 21.40 -14.28
N ALA A 507 1.53 21.76 -15.53
CA ALA A 507 0.58 21.57 -16.61
C ALA A 507 0.54 20.08 -17.01
N GLY A 508 -0.63 19.45 -16.94
CA GLY A 508 -0.80 18.04 -17.33
C GLY A 508 -0.18 17.01 -16.37
N GLY A 509 0.12 17.39 -15.13
CA GLY A 509 0.54 16.45 -14.06
C GLY A 509 1.97 15.91 -14.15
N GLY A 510 2.79 16.40 -15.10
CA GLY A 510 4.18 15.99 -15.26
C GLY A 510 5.20 17.03 -14.77
N CYS A 511 6.41 16.57 -14.44
CA CYS A 511 7.53 17.46 -14.16
C CYS A 511 7.91 18.30 -15.41
N GLY A 512 8.25 19.58 -15.20
CA GLY A 512 8.97 20.40 -16.19
C GLY A 512 8.17 21.49 -16.92
N THR A 513 6.83 21.47 -16.89
CA THR A 513 6.01 22.57 -17.44
C THR A 513 5.15 23.21 -16.36
N VAL A 514 5.35 24.51 -16.13
CA VAL A 514 4.57 25.29 -15.17
C VAL A 514 3.38 25.91 -15.90
N ALA A 515 2.16 25.64 -15.44
CA ALA A 515 1.00 26.33 -15.98
C ALA A 515 1.08 27.85 -15.65
N PRO A 516 0.83 28.75 -16.62
CA PRO A 516 0.88 30.19 -16.35
C PRO A 516 -0.13 30.61 -15.27
N GLY A 517 0.33 31.32 -14.25
CA GLY A 517 -0.53 31.79 -13.16
C GLY A 517 -0.91 30.73 -12.12
N SER A 518 -0.35 29.52 -12.16
CA SER A 518 -0.68 28.43 -11.22
C SER A 518 -0.47 28.76 -9.75
N CYS A 519 0.42 29.70 -9.43
CA CYS A 519 0.72 30.11 -8.06
C CYS A 519 0.48 31.61 -7.87
N PRO A 520 -0.77 32.08 -7.70
CA PRO A 520 -1.05 33.50 -7.50
C PRO A 520 -0.36 34.04 -6.24
N GLY A 521 0.60 34.96 -6.42
CA GLY A 521 1.39 35.52 -5.32
C GLY A 521 2.43 34.57 -4.72
N GLY A 522 2.70 33.42 -5.36
CA GLY A 522 3.67 32.41 -4.94
C GLY A 522 4.57 31.94 -6.09
N THR A 523 5.36 30.90 -5.83
CA THR A 523 6.33 30.35 -6.78
C THR A 523 6.06 28.86 -6.99
N CYS A 524 6.07 28.39 -8.24
CA CYS A 524 6.04 26.96 -8.52
C CYS A 524 7.43 26.36 -8.27
N VAL A 525 7.50 25.37 -7.38
CA VAL A 525 8.73 24.65 -7.02
C VAL A 525 8.70 23.27 -7.66
N ASN A 526 9.84 22.85 -8.20
CA ASN A 526 10.06 21.49 -8.68
C ASN A 526 10.53 20.63 -7.51
N ASP A 527 9.73 19.62 -7.17
CA ASP A 527 9.97 18.61 -6.15
C ASP A 527 10.16 17.21 -6.78
N ASN A 528 10.30 17.13 -8.10
CA ASN A 528 10.59 15.87 -8.77
C ASN A 528 12.03 15.43 -8.54
N GLY A 529 13.00 16.35 -8.66
CA GLY A 529 14.40 15.99 -8.42
C GLY A 529 15.44 17.09 -8.60
N ARG A 530 16.68 16.76 -8.20
CA ARG A 530 17.88 17.56 -8.45
C ARG A 530 18.96 16.71 -9.12
N CYS A 531 19.75 17.34 -9.99
CA CYS A 531 20.89 16.69 -10.62
C CYS A 531 22.02 16.47 -9.62
N THR A 532 22.64 15.29 -9.67
CA THR A 532 23.74 14.91 -8.77
C THR A 532 25.02 15.70 -8.97
N ASP A 533 25.24 16.28 -10.15
CA ASP A 533 26.46 17.01 -10.50
C ASP A 533 26.42 18.49 -10.11
N ASN A 534 25.30 19.17 -10.36
CA ASN A 534 25.20 20.63 -10.26
C ASN A 534 24.01 21.14 -9.42
N GLY A 535 23.14 20.24 -8.93
CA GLY A 535 21.95 20.61 -8.16
C GLY A 535 20.86 21.35 -8.94
N ALA A 536 20.90 21.33 -10.28
CA ALA A 536 19.82 21.86 -11.12
C ALA A 536 18.54 21.03 -10.92
N ALA A 537 17.38 21.69 -11.01
CA ALA A 537 16.11 20.98 -11.03
C ALA A 537 15.99 20.11 -12.29
N CYS A 538 15.50 18.89 -12.13
CA CYS A 538 15.43 17.90 -13.20
C CYS A 538 14.14 17.08 -13.12
N CYS A 539 13.76 16.51 -14.26
CA CYS A 539 12.63 15.60 -14.43
C CYS A 539 13.07 14.20 -14.83
N SER A 540 14.25 14.10 -15.43
CA SER A 540 14.89 12.86 -15.88
C SER A 540 16.39 13.06 -15.92
N ASP A 541 17.15 11.97 -16.06
CA ASP A 541 18.62 12.04 -16.21
C ASP A 541 19.06 12.89 -17.40
N ALA A 542 18.22 12.99 -18.43
CA ALA A 542 18.51 13.80 -19.61
C ALA A 542 18.60 15.30 -19.29
N ASP A 543 18.09 15.76 -18.15
CA ASP A 543 18.20 17.15 -17.72
C ASP A 543 19.57 17.46 -17.07
N CYS A 544 20.35 16.43 -16.71
CA CYS A 544 21.59 16.54 -15.95
C CYS A 544 22.86 16.51 -16.82
N ASN A 545 22.76 16.90 -18.10
CA ASN A 545 23.78 16.73 -19.14
C ASN A 545 25.06 17.60 -19.01
N THR A 546 25.42 18.09 -17.81
CA THR A 546 26.67 18.86 -17.61
C THR A 546 27.87 18.01 -17.19
N GLY A 547 27.66 16.76 -16.79
CA GLY A 547 28.70 15.76 -16.49
C GLY A 547 28.39 14.39 -17.08
N ALA A 548 29.40 13.58 -17.38
CA ALA A 548 29.19 12.21 -17.82
C ALA A 548 28.66 11.36 -16.64
N GLY A 549 27.43 10.86 -16.75
CA GLY A 549 26.82 9.94 -15.77
C GLY A 549 26.09 10.61 -14.60
N ALA A 550 25.77 11.91 -14.69
CA ALA A 550 24.88 12.56 -13.74
C ALA A 550 23.44 12.05 -13.88
N THR A 551 22.74 11.96 -12.76
CA THR A 551 21.39 11.41 -12.64
C THR A 551 20.46 12.42 -11.96
N CYS A 552 19.18 12.30 -12.23
CA CYS A 552 18.13 13.06 -11.58
C CYS A 552 17.60 12.30 -10.38
N GLU A 553 17.90 12.78 -9.18
CA GLU A 553 17.50 12.10 -7.94
C GLU A 553 16.40 12.86 -7.20
N THR A 554 15.51 12.10 -6.56
CA THR A 554 14.28 12.56 -5.91
C THR A 554 14.51 13.14 -4.51
N GLY A 555 15.68 13.76 -4.31
CA GLY A 555 16.09 14.37 -3.07
C GLY A 555 17.22 15.37 -3.31
N ALA A 556 17.53 16.17 -2.30
CA ALA A 556 18.68 17.06 -2.33
C ALA A 556 19.41 17.12 -0.99
N CYS A 557 20.73 17.23 -1.07
CA CYS A 557 21.56 17.38 0.11
C CYS A 557 21.30 18.71 0.81
N SER A 558 21.01 18.63 2.11
CA SER A 558 21.01 19.76 3.04
C SER A 558 22.32 19.73 3.83
N GLY A 559 23.19 20.70 3.59
CA GLY A 559 24.54 20.76 4.15
C GLY A 559 25.55 19.82 3.45
N GLY A 560 26.76 19.78 3.99
CA GLY A 560 27.86 18.99 3.44
C GLY A 560 28.50 19.58 2.17
N THR A 561 29.42 18.82 1.55
CA THR A 561 30.13 19.26 0.34
C THR A 561 29.28 19.19 -0.92
N ASN A 562 28.19 18.43 -0.90
CA ASN A 562 27.24 18.28 -2.00
C ASN A 562 25.95 19.07 -1.78
N ASN A 563 25.94 20.07 -0.89
CA ASN A 563 24.75 20.85 -0.56
C ASN A 563 24.00 21.36 -1.81
N GLY A 564 22.73 20.97 -1.95
CA GLY A 564 21.86 21.31 -3.07
C GLY A 564 21.86 20.31 -4.23
N ASN A 565 22.84 19.40 -4.30
CA ASN A 565 22.90 18.36 -5.33
C ASN A 565 21.90 17.23 -5.05
N GLY A 566 21.51 16.53 -6.12
CA GLY A 566 20.69 15.33 -6.07
C GLY A 566 21.24 14.26 -5.12
N CYS A 567 20.36 13.60 -4.38
CA CYS A 567 20.73 12.51 -3.47
C CYS A 567 19.58 11.50 -3.31
N ILE A 568 19.94 10.28 -2.93
CA ILE A 568 19.03 9.19 -2.55
C ILE A 568 19.13 8.93 -1.04
N THR A 569 20.33 9.00 -0.50
CA THR A 569 20.63 8.78 0.93
C THR A 569 21.57 9.85 1.46
N SER A 570 21.63 10.02 2.78
CA SER A 570 22.59 10.95 3.39
C SER A 570 24.07 10.59 3.13
N ALA A 571 24.37 9.36 2.66
CA ALA A 571 25.72 9.00 2.22
C ALA A 571 26.15 9.79 0.97
N ASP A 572 25.19 10.21 0.14
CA ASP A 572 25.42 11.08 -1.02
C ASP A 572 25.74 12.53 -0.61
N CYS A 573 25.60 12.85 0.69
CA CYS A 573 25.79 14.18 1.27
C CYS A 573 26.98 14.21 2.25
N PRO A 574 28.22 13.96 1.78
CA PRO A 574 29.39 13.90 2.66
C PRO A 574 29.70 15.24 3.34
N GLY A 575 30.46 15.19 4.44
CA GLY A 575 30.76 16.38 5.24
C GLY A 575 29.66 16.75 6.23
N GLY A 576 28.82 15.78 6.62
CA GLY A 576 27.75 15.96 7.60
C GLY A 576 26.44 16.50 7.03
N GLY A 577 26.26 16.45 5.70
CA GLY A 577 24.97 16.75 5.07
C GLY A 577 23.96 15.62 5.26
N GLN A 578 22.68 15.95 5.09
CA GLN A 578 21.58 14.98 5.09
C GLN A 578 20.85 15.02 3.75
N CYS A 579 20.41 13.86 3.26
CA CYS A 579 19.60 13.83 2.05
C CYS A 579 18.14 14.06 2.39
N ARG A 580 17.58 15.16 1.87
CA ARG A 580 16.17 15.49 2.04
C ARG A 580 15.40 15.02 0.82
N THR A 581 14.52 14.04 0.98
CA THR A 581 13.67 13.56 -0.12
C THR A 581 12.62 14.60 -0.49
N PHE A 582 12.21 14.60 -1.76
CA PHE A 582 11.09 15.40 -2.23
C PHE A 582 9.82 14.58 -2.45
N ILE A 583 9.91 13.25 -2.40
CA ILE A 583 8.79 12.35 -2.63
C ILE A 583 7.78 12.51 -1.50
N GLN A 584 6.53 12.80 -1.86
CA GLN A 584 5.44 12.89 -0.90
C GLN A 584 4.36 11.84 -1.19
N PRO A 585 4.42 10.66 -0.55
CA PRO A 585 3.45 9.59 -0.81
C PRO A 585 2.13 9.74 -0.03
N CYS A 586 2.13 10.49 1.08
CA CYS A 586 0.92 10.80 1.82
C CYS A 586 0.42 12.20 1.49
N PRO A 587 -0.89 12.45 1.37
CA PRO A 587 -1.40 13.81 1.37
C PRO A 587 -1.02 14.54 2.65
N ILE A 588 -0.88 15.84 2.52
CA ILE A 588 -0.29 16.70 3.56
C ILE A 588 -1.31 17.72 4.02
N CYS A 589 -1.15 18.19 5.25
CA CYS A 589 -1.80 19.40 5.72
C CYS A 589 -0.80 20.55 5.70
N GLU A 590 -0.98 21.54 4.83
CA GLU A 590 -0.01 22.61 4.71
C GLU A 590 -0.07 23.55 5.94
N PRO A 591 1.06 23.81 6.62
CA PRO A 591 1.08 24.46 7.93
C PRO A 591 0.73 25.96 7.94
N THR A 592 0.83 26.65 6.79
CA THR A 592 0.57 28.09 6.64
C THR A 592 -0.88 28.37 6.27
N SER A 593 -1.42 27.59 5.35
CA SER A 593 -2.76 27.73 4.76
C SER A 593 -3.80 26.87 5.48
N HIS A 594 -3.36 25.89 6.27
CA HIS A 594 -4.21 24.91 6.96
C HIS A 594 -5.15 24.19 5.99
N LYS A 595 -4.61 23.81 4.82
CA LYS A 595 -5.34 23.09 3.78
C LYS A 595 -4.63 21.82 3.36
N CYS A 596 -5.42 20.81 3.01
CA CYS A 596 -4.91 19.57 2.47
C CYS A 596 -4.35 19.78 1.07
N ASN A 597 -3.21 19.16 0.78
CA ASN A 597 -2.72 19.03 -0.59
C ASN A 597 -2.63 17.55 -0.94
N GLY A 598 -3.27 17.19 -2.06
CA GLY A 598 -3.45 15.82 -2.50
C GLY A 598 -4.57 15.07 -1.78
N GLY A 599 -4.89 13.89 -2.30
CA GLY A 599 -5.94 13.03 -1.77
C GLY A 599 -7.36 13.56 -2.04
N PRO A 600 -8.41 12.84 -1.59
CA PRO A 600 -9.80 13.22 -1.82
C PRO A 600 -10.24 14.53 -1.14
N ASN A 601 -9.49 14.99 -0.14
CA ASN A 601 -9.80 16.22 0.60
C ASN A 601 -8.95 17.41 0.16
N ASP A 602 -8.35 17.37 -1.03
CA ASP A 602 -7.53 18.46 -1.57
C ASP A 602 -8.22 19.84 -1.43
N ALA A 603 -7.46 20.84 -1.00
CA ALA A 603 -7.87 22.20 -0.66
C ALA A 603 -8.87 22.37 0.52
N LEU A 604 -9.32 21.29 1.17
CA LEU A 604 -10.15 21.35 2.38
C LEU A 604 -9.32 21.68 3.63
N ALA A 605 -9.97 22.21 4.66
CA ALA A 605 -9.30 22.68 5.88
C ALA A 605 -8.76 21.54 6.75
N CYS A 606 -7.55 21.66 7.26
CA CYS A 606 -6.92 20.64 8.09
C CYS A 606 -6.08 21.24 9.22
N THR A 607 -5.72 20.41 10.17
CA THR A 607 -4.82 20.71 11.27
C THR A 607 -3.53 19.90 11.10
N PRO A 608 -2.37 20.56 10.99
CA PRO A 608 -1.07 19.89 11.01
C PRO A 608 -0.88 19.07 12.29
N VAL A 609 -0.48 17.81 12.17
CA VAL A 609 -0.23 16.92 13.33
C VAL A 609 1.26 16.75 13.60
N SER A 610 2.11 16.71 12.58
CA SER A 610 3.56 16.62 12.73
C SER A 610 4.29 17.94 12.49
N THR A 611 5.61 17.97 12.74
CA THR A 611 6.47 19.01 12.18
C THR A 611 7.18 18.51 10.92
N PRO A 612 7.63 19.42 10.04
CA PRO A 612 8.40 19.05 8.87
C PRO A 612 9.83 18.72 9.29
N ASP A 613 10.20 17.44 9.16
CA ASP A 613 11.42 16.91 9.78
C ASP A 613 12.49 16.48 8.75
N ASP A 614 12.07 16.12 7.53
CA ASP A 614 12.94 15.78 6.38
C ASP A 614 12.34 16.27 5.06
N GLY A 615 11.82 17.49 5.06
CA GLY A 615 11.04 18.06 3.96
C GLY A 615 9.89 18.90 4.47
N ASP A 616 9.21 19.62 3.57
CA ASP A 616 7.85 20.08 3.81
C ASP A 616 7.00 18.78 3.71
N TYR A 617 6.25 18.25 4.69
CA TYR A 617 5.02 18.80 5.24
C TYR A 617 4.41 17.83 6.26
N PRO A 618 3.59 18.32 7.19
CA PRO A 618 2.94 17.46 8.17
C PRO A 618 1.71 16.73 7.60
N THR A 619 1.70 15.41 7.70
CA THR A 619 0.54 14.60 7.32
C THR A 619 -0.57 14.73 8.36
N SER A 620 -1.81 14.50 7.94
CA SER A 620 -2.97 14.51 8.83
C SER A 620 -4.02 13.53 8.33
N HIS A 621 -4.76 12.90 9.24
CA HIS A 621 -5.91 12.06 8.89
C HIS A 621 -7.11 12.87 8.37
N GLU A 622 -7.04 14.19 8.43
CA GLU A 622 -7.96 15.09 7.72
C GLU A 622 -7.65 15.16 6.22
N CYS A 623 -6.45 14.72 5.81
CA CYS A 623 -6.01 14.62 4.41
C CYS A 623 -5.75 13.14 4.07
N PRO A 624 -6.79 12.31 3.91
CA PRO A 624 -6.62 10.89 3.68
C PRO A 624 -6.04 10.60 2.28
N PRO A 625 -5.22 9.54 2.12
CA PRO A 625 -4.86 9.02 0.80
C PRO A 625 -6.10 8.51 0.06
N ASN A 626 -6.01 8.39 -1.28
CA ASN A 626 -7.09 7.85 -2.08
C ASN A 626 -7.28 6.35 -1.81
N THR A 627 -8.49 5.93 -1.49
CA THR A 627 -8.81 4.54 -1.14
C THR A 627 -8.61 3.57 -2.28
N SER A 628 -8.66 4.02 -3.54
CA SER A 628 -8.37 3.16 -4.71
C SER A 628 -6.91 2.71 -4.78
N LEU A 629 -6.01 3.33 -4.01
CA LEU A 629 -4.59 3.02 -3.96
C LEU A 629 -4.26 2.02 -2.84
N SER A 630 -5.26 1.61 -2.05
CA SER A 630 -5.05 0.65 -0.96
C SER A 630 -4.72 -0.73 -1.52
N ILE A 631 -3.61 -1.31 -1.06
CA ILE A 631 -3.16 -2.67 -1.41
C ILE A 631 -3.40 -3.67 -0.28
N GLY A 632 -4.15 -3.27 0.74
CA GLY A 632 -4.48 -4.10 1.90
C GLY A 632 -3.82 -3.65 3.20
N ALA A 633 -4.11 -4.43 4.25
CA ALA A 633 -3.73 -4.14 5.62
C ALA A 633 -2.82 -5.23 6.18
N LEU A 634 -1.74 -4.84 6.86
CA LEU A 634 -0.85 -5.77 7.55
C LEU A 634 -1.05 -5.72 9.07
N PRO A 635 -1.14 -6.87 9.75
CA PRO A 635 -1.06 -6.89 11.20
C PRO A 635 0.40 -6.69 11.64
N ILE A 636 0.65 -5.61 12.38
CA ILE A 636 1.96 -5.29 12.96
C ILE A 636 1.75 -5.05 14.45
N ALA A 637 2.50 -5.74 15.31
CA ALA A 637 2.42 -5.51 16.75
C ALA A 637 3.69 -4.80 17.23
N LEU A 638 3.52 -3.61 17.81
CA LEU A 638 4.59 -2.94 18.53
C LEU A 638 4.61 -3.43 19.98
N HIS A 639 5.81 -3.72 20.45
CA HIS A 639 6.14 -4.02 21.84
C HIS A 639 7.17 -2.99 22.28
N ASN A 640 6.66 -1.87 22.83
CA ASN A 640 7.49 -0.71 23.11
C ASN A 640 8.20 -0.87 24.46
N ASP A 641 9.50 -0.65 24.46
CA ASP A 641 10.35 -0.74 25.64
C ASP A 641 11.27 0.46 25.76
N THR A 642 11.59 0.85 26.99
CA THR A 642 12.59 1.91 27.27
C THR A 642 13.99 1.35 27.51
N GLY A 643 14.12 0.04 27.67
CA GLY A 643 15.40 -0.65 27.78
C GLY A 643 15.99 -1.03 26.43
N THR A 644 17.09 -1.77 26.47
CA THR A 644 17.65 -2.44 25.29
C THR A 644 16.88 -3.73 25.02
N ILE A 645 16.37 -3.85 23.80
CA ILE A 645 15.77 -5.07 23.27
C ILE A 645 16.61 -5.62 22.12
N SER A 646 16.53 -6.92 21.87
CA SER A 646 17.20 -7.52 20.74
C SER A 646 16.39 -8.67 20.15
N LEU A 647 16.60 -8.90 18.85
CA LEU A 647 16.08 -10.05 18.14
C LEU A 647 17.24 -10.74 17.44
N THR A 648 17.50 -12.00 17.77
CA THR A 648 18.51 -12.82 17.10
C THR A 648 17.86 -13.74 16.09
N ALA A 649 18.36 -13.72 14.87
CA ALA A 649 17.88 -14.56 13.78
C ALA A 649 18.11 -16.05 14.06
N GLN A 650 17.30 -16.89 13.43
CA GLN A 650 17.44 -18.34 13.51
C GLN A 650 17.88 -18.90 12.17
N ASN A 651 18.73 -19.93 12.23
CA ASN A 651 19.03 -20.73 11.04
C ASN A 651 17.92 -21.78 10.90
N LYS A 652 17.08 -21.60 9.89
CA LYS A 652 16.04 -22.57 9.51
C LYS A 652 16.64 -23.58 8.55
N THR A 653 15.95 -24.71 8.36
CA THR A 653 16.43 -25.80 7.51
C THR A 653 16.77 -25.37 6.08
N ASP A 654 16.01 -24.44 5.52
CA ASP A 654 16.15 -24.01 4.13
C ASP A 654 16.69 -22.57 3.97
N GLN A 655 16.86 -21.83 5.06
CA GLN A 655 17.33 -20.45 5.03
C GLN A 655 17.98 -20.08 6.36
N ASN A 656 19.19 -19.52 6.30
CA ASN A 656 19.90 -19.00 7.46
C ASN A 656 19.45 -17.57 7.79
N ASN A 657 19.75 -17.11 9.00
CA ASN A 657 19.51 -15.75 9.47
C ASN A 657 18.10 -15.22 9.16
N VAL A 658 17.10 -16.04 9.53
CA VAL A 658 15.67 -15.68 9.46
C VAL A 658 15.25 -15.07 10.80
N PHE A 659 14.89 -13.80 10.78
CA PHE A 659 14.24 -13.07 11.86
C PHE A 659 12.74 -13.36 11.87
N CYS A 660 12.10 -13.31 10.70
CA CYS A 660 10.64 -13.38 10.56
C CYS A 660 10.21 -14.51 9.62
N GLY A 661 9.93 -15.68 10.20
CA GLY A 661 9.56 -16.86 9.42
C GLY A 661 8.12 -16.84 8.94
N TYR A 662 7.93 -17.01 7.63
CA TYR A 662 6.65 -17.26 6.97
C TYR A 662 6.76 -18.46 6.02
N CYS A 663 5.66 -19.20 5.88
CA CYS A 663 5.63 -20.35 4.98
C CYS A 663 5.78 -19.91 3.53
N LYS A 664 6.86 -20.38 2.90
CA LYS A 664 7.24 -20.07 1.53
C LYS A 664 7.48 -21.32 0.70
N ASN A 665 7.39 -21.14 -0.61
CA ASN A 665 7.77 -22.15 -1.57
C ASN A 665 9.29 -22.21 -1.66
N LYS A 666 9.83 -23.41 -1.43
CA LYS A 666 11.28 -23.65 -1.39
C LYS A 666 11.99 -23.31 -2.71
N PHE A 667 11.29 -23.41 -3.83
CA PHE A 667 11.88 -23.26 -5.17
C PHE A 667 11.63 -21.89 -5.78
N THR A 668 10.43 -21.33 -5.61
CA THR A 668 10.08 -20.02 -6.20
C THR A 668 10.28 -18.85 -5.24
N ASN A 669 10.54 -19.11 -3.96
CA ASN A 669 10.52 -18.11 -2.88
C ASN A 669 9.20 -17.33 -2.72
N ALA A 670 8.13 -17.74 -3.41
CA ALA A 670 6.80 -17.17 -3.20
C ALA A 670 6.28 -17.51 -1.80
N PHE A 671 5.60 -16.55 -1.16
CA PHE A 671 4.97 -16.76 0.14
C PHE A 671 3.54 -17.27 -0.03
N ARG A 672 3.06 -18.08 0.93
CA ARG A 672 1.65 -18.48 0.94
C ARG A 672 0.78 -17.23 1.05
N ASN A 673 -0.29 -17.16 0.27
CA ASN A 673 -1.42 -16.27 0.49
C ASN A 673 -2.67 -17.07 0.93
N PRO A 674 -3.31 -16.79 2.08
CA PRO A 674 -2.91 -15.80 3.11
C PRO A 674 -1.62 -16.23 3.81
N PHE A 675 -0.83 -15.29 4.34
CA PHE A 675 0.43 -15.64 4.99
C PHE A 675 0.23 -16.53 6.21
N VAL A 676 1.21 -17.37 6.50
CA VAL A 676 1.26 -18.19 7.72
C VAL A 676 2.64 -18.02 8.34
N ALA A 677 2.68 -17.48 9.55
CA ALA A 677 3.91 -17.41 10.33
C ALA A 677 4.41 -18.82 10.69
N CYS A 678 5.72 -18.99 10.74
CA CYS A 678 6.34 -20.28 11.04
C CYS A 678 7.61 -20.10 11.86
N ASN A 679 7.90 -21.09 12.68
CA ASN A 679 9.17 -21.24 13.37
C ASN A 679 10.03 -22.34 12.72
N THR A 680 9.42 -23.34 12.11
CA THR A 680 10.10 -24.44 11.44
C THR A 680 9.33 -24.87 10.18
N ASN A 681 9.95 -25.71 9.35
CA ASN A 681 9.26 -26.31 8.20
C ASN A 681 8.06 -27.17 8.61
N THR A 682 8.01 -27.68 9.85
CA THR A 682 6.88 -28.47 10.36
C THR A 682 5.60 -27.66 10.41
N ASP A 683 5.69 -26.38 10.77
CA ASP A 683 4.55 -25.46 10.79
C ASP A 683 3.97 -25.25 9.39
N CYS A 684 4.79 -25.52 8.37
CA CYS A 684 4.46 -25.38 6.96
C CYS A 684 4.08 -26.72 6.29
N ALA A 685 4.16 -27.84 7.01
CA ALA A 685 4.06 -29.18 6.42
C ALA A 685 2.66 -29.53 5.88
N SER A 686 1.60 -28.95 6.46
CA SER A 686 0.21 -29.17 6.03
C SER A 686 -0.12 -28.56 4.67
N PHE A 687 0.82 -27.83 4.07
CA PHE A 687 0.54 -26.98 2.95
C PHE A 687 1.33 -27.33 1.71
N THR A 688 0.60 -27.63 0.64
CA THR A 688 1.20 -28.04 -0.63
C THR A 688 2.01 -26.91 -1.26
N GLY A 689 3.27 -27.19 -1.60
CA GLY A 689 4.17 -26.26 -2.29
C GLY A 689 4.83 -25.20 -1.40
N PHE A 690 4.29 -24.90 -0.22
CA PHE A 690 4.81 -23.87 0.70
C PHE A 690 5.29 -24.49 2.01
N THR A 691 6.20 -25.47 1.92
CA THR A 691 6.65 -26.30 3.04
C THR A 691 7.93 -25.78 3.71
N SER A 692 8.44 -24.64 3.27
CA SER A 692 9.68 -24.05 3.78
C SER A 692 9.36 -22.87 4.68
N CYS A 693 10.06 -22.75 5.81
CA CYS A 693 9.93 -21.60 6.68
C CYS A 693 11.07 -20.61 6.42
N GLY A 694 10.73 -19.38 6.04
CA GLY A 694 11.74 -18.37 5.74
C GLY A 694 11.17 -16.96 5.64
N GLN A 695 12.05 -16.00 5.39
CA GLN A 695 11.70 -14.63 5.05
C GLN A 695 12.16 -14.33 3.61
N ARG A 696 11.90 -13.14 3.07
CA ARG A 696 12.24 -12.84 1.67
C ARG A 696 13.73 -13.00 1.41
N THR A 697 14.54 -12.15 2.05
CA THR A 697 16.01 -12.26 2.00
C THR A 697 16.57 -12.46 3.41
N SER A 698 17.56 -13.34 3.54
CA SER A 698 18.29 -13.58 4.81
C SER A 698 18.89 -12.28 5.33
N GLY A 699 18.92 -12.07 6.65
CA GLY A 699 19.46 -10.84 7.27
C GLY A 699 18.40 -9.76 7.50
N ALA A 700 18.82 -8.52 7.72
CA ALA A 700 17.95 -7.38 8.05
C ALA A 700 18.55 -6.07 7.52
N PHE A 701 17.69 -5.20 6.97
CA PHE A 701 17.85 -3.76 6.69
C PHE A 701 19.04 -3.26 5.85
N SER A 702 20.04 -4.09 5.57
CA SER A 702 21.26 -3.66 4.88
C SER A 702 21.93 -4.83 4.18
N SER A 703 22.48 -4.55 3.00
CA SER A 703 23.33 -5.49 2.25
C SER A 703 24.82 -5.39 2.62
N ALA A 704 25.20 -4.53 3.58
CA ALA A 704 26.60 -4.32 3.96
C ALA A 704 27.24 -5.56 4.60
N ASP A 705 26.45 -6.33 5.35
CA ASP A 705 26.78 -7.65 5.90
C ASP A 705 25.47 -8.39 6.21
N ILE A 706 25.51 -9.69 6.49
CA ILE A 706 24.32 -10.47 6.83
C ILE A 706 24.05 -10.36 8.33
N ALA A 707 23.03 -9.58 8.70
CA ALA A 707 22.63 -9.40 10.09
C ALA A 707 22.27 -10.74 10.77
N ARG A 708 22.83 -10.95 11.96
CA ARG A 708 22.53 -12.04 12.89
C ARG A 708 21.65 -11.58 14.04
N THR A 709 21.87 -10.39 14.57
CA THR A 709 21.10 -9.81 15.67
C THR A 709 20.80 -8.34 15.39
N ILE A 710 19.55 -7.94 15.65
CA ILE A 710 19.11 -6.55 15.69
C ILE A 710 19.13 -6.13 17.17
N TYR A 711 19.80 -5.02 17.48
CA TYR A 711 19.76 -4.38 18.79
C TYR A 711 19.10 -3.02 18.67
N GLU A 712 18.11 -2.78 19.51
CA GLU A 712 17.47 -1.48 19.69
C GLU A 712 17.60 -1.08 21.17
N THR A 713 17.97 0.16 21.43
CA THR A 713 18.30 0.70 22.74
C THR A 713 17.41 1.91 23.00
N GLY A 714 16.40 1.71 23.84
CA GLY A 714 15.58 2.79 24.37
C GLY A 714 16.32 3.62 25.41
N LEU A 715 15.59 4.58 25.97
CA LEU A 715 16.05 5.44 27.04
C LEU A 715 14.92 5.63 28.05
N PRO A 716 15.07 5.16 29.30
CA PRO A 716 14.14 5.48 30.37
C PRO A 716 14.16 6.97 30.67
N ALA A 717 12.99 7.53 31.04
CA ALA A 717 12.87 8.96 31.30
C ALA A 717 13.57 9.40 32.60
N GLY A 718 13.95 8.47 33.47
CA GLY A 718 14.30 8.78 34.85
C GLY A 718 13.06 9.12 35.69
N PRO A 719 13.23 9.65 36.92
CA PRO A 719 12.11 9.91 37.81
C PRO A 719 11.06 10.85 37.19
N LEU A 720 9.83 10.36 37.09
CA LEU A 720 8.66 11.09 36.62
C LEU A 720 7.87 11.63 37.81
N THR A 721 7.36 12.85 37.65
CA THR A 721 6.47 13.49 38.62
C THR A 721 5.10 13.67 38.00
N THR A 722 4.05 13.17 38.65
CA THR A 722 2.65 13.39 38.28
C THR A 722 2.34 14.90 38.31
N GLY A 723 1.85 15.44 37.20
CA GLY A 723 1.66 16.87 36.97
C GLY A 723 2.97 17.65 36.72
N GLY A 724 4.09 16.95 36.55
CA GLY A 724 5.40 17.53 36.25
C GLY A 724 5.61 17.88 34.77
N PRO A 725 6.77 18.46 34.42
CA PRO A 725 7.11 18.78 33.04
C PRO A 725 7.34 17.52 32.20
N ALA A 726 7.31 17.68 30.87
CA ALA A 726 7.68 16.63 29.93
C ALA A 726 9.16 16.25 30.06
N VAL A 727 9.44 14.95 30.10
CA VAL A 727 10.79 14.40 30.24
C VAL A 727 11.13 13.56 29.02
N HIS A 728 12.37 13.66 28.54
CA HIS A 728 12.84 12.92 27.37
C HIS A 728 12.80 11.40 27.61
N GLN A 729 12.34 10.63 26.63
CA GLN A 729 12.24 9.17 26.67
C GLN A 729 12.41 8.62 25.25
N ILE A 730 13.01 7.44 25.12
CA ILE A 730 13.06 6.71 23.84
C ILE A 730 12.39 5.35 24.02
N LEU A 731 11.38 5.09 23.21
CA LEU A 731 10.68 3.81 23.12
C LEU A 731 11.14 3.07 21.89
N VAL A 732 11.57 1.82 22.04
CA VAL A 732 12.02 0.98 20.94
C VAL A 732 11.14 -0.24 20.74
N SER A 733 11.06 -0.72 19.50
CA SER A 733 10.40 -1.97 19.18
C SER A 733 11.05 -2.69 18.00
N ILE A 734 11.06 -4.03 18.04
CA ILE A 734 11.44 -4.91 16.94
C ILE A 734 10.24 -5.82 16.66
N PHE A 735 9.85 -5.95 15.39
CA PHE A 735 8.65 -6.65 14.98
C PHE A 735 8.85 -7.38 13.65
N CYS A 736 7.84 -8.16 13.23
CA CYS A 736 7.83 -8.85 11.95
C CYS A 736 6.77 -8.27 11.03
N ILE A 737 7.13 -8.11 9.76
CA ILE A 737 6.24 -7.59 8.73
C ILE A 737 5.89 -8.75 7.78
N PRO A 738 4.60 -9.11 7.64
CA PRO A 738 4.16 -10.13 6.70
C PRO A 738 4.26 -9.65 5.25
N PRO A 739 4.15 -10.55 4.24
CA PRO A 739 4.08 -10.13 2.84
C PRO A 739 2.85 -9.24 2.60
N THR A 740 3.02 -8.22 1.77
CA THR A 740 1.90 -7.40 1.26
C THR A 740 1.17 -8.08 0.11
N PHE A 741 1.84 -9.02 -0.57
CA PHE A 741 1.40 -9.61 -1.84
C PHE A 741 1.30 -8.61 -2.99
N SER A 742 1.82 -7.39 -2.81
CA SER A 742 2.12 -6.47 -3.90
C SER A 742 3.56 -6.72 -4.36
N PRO A 743 3.79 -7.24 -5.58
CA PRO A 743 5.15 -7.53 -6.06
C PRO A 743 6.06 -6.31 -6.02
N ALA A 744 5.53 -5.11 -6.28
CA ALA A 744 6.29 -3.86 -6.25
C ALA A 744 6.76 -3.51 -4.83
N VAL A 745 5.86 -3.58 -3.84
CA VAL A 745 6.18 -3.23 -2.44
C VAL A 745 7.03 -4.30 -1.79
N ASP A 746 6.66 -5.57 -1.93
CA ASP A 746 7.44 -6.69 -1.39
C ASP A 746 8.83 -6.75 -2.01
N ALA A 747 8.98 -6.34 -3.28
CA ALA A 747 10.29 -6.24 -3.91
C ALA A 747 11.15 -5.10 -3.39
N ALA A 748 10.59 -3.89 -3.31
CA ALA A 748 11.32 -2.72 -2.87
C ALA A 748 11.67 -2.79 -1.38
N ALA A 749 10.70 -3.11 -0.52
CA ALA A 749 10.87 -3.17 0.93
C ALA A 749 11.40 -4.52 1.44
N ASP A 750 11.65 -5.48 0.54
CA ASP A 750 12.14 -6.82 0.85
C ASP A 750 11.31 -7.57 1.90
N LEU A 751 9.99 -7.59 1.68
CA LEU A 751 8.99 -8.17 2.58
C LEU A 751 8.53 -9.55 2.11
N PRO A 752 8.25 -10.50 3.03
CA PRO A 752 8.28 -10.35 4.48
C PRO A 752 9.69 -10.31 5.04
N GLY A 753 9.84 -9.59 6.15
CA GLY A 753 11.10 -9.38 6.83
C GLY A 753 10.92 -8.77 8.22
N PRO A 754 12.02 -8.54 8.95
CA PRO A 754 11.97 -7.80 10.21
C PRO A 754 11.58 -6.34 9.99
N GLY A 755 11.16 -5.70 11.07
CA GLY A 755 11.03 -4.25 11.21
C GLY A 755 11.59 -3.81 12.56
N ALA A 756 12.15 -2.62 12.63
CA ALA A 756 12.65 -2.02 13.87
C ALA A 756 12.35 -0.52 13.88
N VAL A 757 11.95 0.01 15.02
CA VAL A 757 11.61 1.42 15.17
C VAL A 757 12.05 1.95 16.54
N ALA A 758 12.53 3.19 16.55
CA ALA A 758 12.85 3.94 17.76
C ALA A 758 12.06 5.26 17.79
N PHE A 759 11.10 5.37 18.69
CA PHE A 759 10.37 6.61 18.97
C PHE A 759 11.15 7.44 19.99
N ASP A 760 11.86 8.47 19.52
CA ASP A 760 12.38 9.52 20.40
C ASP A 760 11.25 10.51 20.71
N GLY A 761 11.12 10.91 21.97
CA GLY A 761 10.08 11.85 22.35
C GLY A 761 10.15 12.28 23.80
N SER A 762 9.02 12.76 24.30
CA SER A 762 8.88 13.15 25.69
C SER A 762 7.61 12.57 26.31
N VAL A 763 7.70 12.26 27.59
CA VAL A 763 6.63 11.66 28.38
C VAL A 763 6.22 12.59 29.54
N VAL A 764 4.91 12.66 29.80
CA VAL A 764 4.30 13.38 30.93
C VAL A 764 3.34 12.44 31.63
N MET A 765 3.25 12.56 32.96
CA MET A 765 2.23 11.89 33.77
C MET A 765 1.23 12.92 34.30
N THR A 766 -0.07 12.65 34.17
CA THR A 766 -1.15 13.51 34.67
C THR A 766 -1.92 12.84 35.81
N PRO A 767 -2.44 13.62 36.77
CA PRO A 767 -3.16 13.11 37.95
C PRO A 767 -4.55 12.55 37.64
#